data_AF-A0A1W1V9Z0-F1
#
_entry.id   AF-A0A1W1V9Z0-F1
#
_cell.length_a   1.000
_cell.length_b   1.000
_cell.length_c   1.000
_cell.angle_alpha   90.00
_cell.angle_beta   90.00
_cell.angle_gamma   90.00
#
_symmetry.space_group_name_H-M   'P 1'
#
loop_
_entity.id
_entity.type
_entity.pdbx_description
1 polymer ?
#
loop_
_entity_poly.entity_id
_entity_poly.type
_entity_poly.pdbx_seq_one_letter_code
_entity_poly.pdbx_strand_id
1 'polypeptide(L)'
;MPRIKANILSKARKNHQVIELKLGESINGYLHEKSLGELLESANKDKMMHLINDKLSLKIQDNFTRLKGTPVSTSLDKLNAISQIEEKTTFLVSNVLRDNLNLLLQNNIKTAVATNLSTLKDEEIQKIIEEFMGKELKPITYLGAGLGGIVGASLYNFNLGTNFAGYSTSFLIFALLGYLTNVIAIQMLFKPYKSHKIFGYNVQGVISKQKPKFAKSLGKFVDKELLAKNSVSSLFTEKREIILANLQEKFSRDNYQVLEEIILKSSDKIFNEVVESTRIYLDKNGKVLSNKFLAELEDFDLTDFDLAKIEQELGENTLEKVKNSTDLLAKEIYEFLQSETSINEILPDFLKLKLENTLQKETALKVTELLEFIKDEQSVNKIVKDYSYKFTEVQERSLNELVSREQKLKINKTLNTYIKERITSAKGNEKIYTLIEEKLLKEIDSHKKIGELFDGSLIKVLNDNGSYIIKGLIEEIEGSLKDSKDEIAQMAIDVTLNNLGFLEKAGYKMLGGDDLIHQIISNLADKKLPKFLETKNYELGTIFEGFINNVVAKSEIGDLKLDLKQQEVRSMVDNLLDNPEVGKQIEIISTGILDYLLEVKLSKYTHVLGIEDLSDLVKAFEVEIALLRKELANSIYHKQEKITNITSNLVLKIITDLILDKPLNKMTAGILYEDIASATQKLTLSLYESEATRKNVNKFIMALLKDEIKAKNLNKLMDFTELNQGLNMVIQNLLKNEEMAEQILAEQKIIPDLLLDLNYACESESKDFVIEVVLKSILKSAEYNINNILQAIDFEKVTEKEVNNMQTEEIEDLFNSFAGGYFRKLESYGLFGGVFGLHYGISIVSFYLI
;
A
#
# COMPACT_ATOMS: atom_id res chain seq x y z
N MET A 1 -7.34 22.62 3.11
CA MET A 1 -7.54 21.17 2.88
C MET A 1 -7.86 20.79 1.42
N PRO A 2 -8.79 21.45 0.68
CA PRO A 2 -9.18 20.99 -0.66
C PRO A 2 -8.06 20.99 -1.70
N ARG A 3 -7.20 22.03 -1.70
CA ARG A 3 -6.06 22.14 -2.62
C ARG A 3 -4.97 21.09 -2.37
N ILE A 4 -4.65 20.78 -1.11
CA ILE A 4 -3.69 19.73 -0.76
C ILE A 4 -4.23 18.36 -1.20
N LYS A 5 -5.51 18.09 -0.91
CA LYS A 5 -6.21 16.90 -1.39
C LYS A 5 -6.17 16.79 -2.92
N ALA A 6 -6.44 17.89 -3.63
CA ALA A 6 -6.39 17.93 -5.09
C ALA A 6 -4.97 17.69 -5.65
N ASN A 7 -3.93 18.22 -5.00
CA ASN A 7 -2.54 18.01 -5.42
C ASN A 7 -2.05 16.58 -5.15
N ILE A 8 -2.40 16.01 -3.99
CA ILE A 8 -2.12 14.62 -3.67
C ILE A 8 -2.84 13.70 -4.66
N LEU A 9 -4.13 13.96 -4.94
CA LEU A 9 -4.89 13.20 -5.94
C LEU A 9 -4.32 13.36 -7.35
N SER A 10 -3.84 14.56 -7.72
CA SER A 10 -3.19 14.81 -9.01
C SER A 10 -1.90 14.03 -9.15
N LYS A 11 -1.02 14.06 -8.13
CA LYS A 11 0.22 13.25 -8.12
C LYS A 11 -0.06 11.75 -8.07
N ALA A 12 -1.02 11.31 -7.27
CA ALA A 12 -1.45 9.91 -7.22
C ALA A 12 -2.01 9.45 -8.57
N ARG A 13 -2.77 10.29 -9.28
CA ARG A 13 -3.24 10.01 -10.65
C ARG A 13 -2.09 9.96 -11.66
N LYS A 14 -1.15 10.90 -11.60
CA LYS A 14 0.03 10.92 -12.48
C LYS A 14 0.92 9.69 -12.27
N ASN A 15 1.01 9.21 -11.04
CA ASN A 15 1.82 8.04 -10.67
C ASN A 15 0.99 6.76 -10.53
N HIS A 16 -0.26 6.75 -11.05
CA HIS A 16 -1.20 5.66 -10.80
C HIS A 16 -0.65 4.32 -11.24
N GLN A 17 -0.02 4.23 -12.43
CA GLN A 17 0.60 3.00 -12.93
C GLN A 17 1.72 2.47 -12.02
N VAL A 18 2.52 3.35 -11.43
CA VAL A 18 3.61 2.96 -10.51
C VAL A 18 3.04 2.48 -9.18
N ILE A 19 2.02 3.17 -8.68
CA ILE A 19 1.29 2.80 -7.48
C ILE A 19 0.63 1.42 -7.68
N GLU A 20 -0.03 1.22 -8.82
CA GLU A 20 -0.66 -0.03 -9.25
C GLU A 20 0.35 -1.17 -9.35
N LEU A 21 1.51 -0.95 -9.99
CA LEU A 21 2.60 -1.93 -10.06
C LEU A 21 3.13 -2.31 -8.66
N LYS A 22 3.44 -1.33 -7.81
CA LYS A 22 4.00 -1.57 -6.46
C LYS A 22 3.00 -2.24 -5.51
N LEU A 23 1.72 -1.87 -5.62
CA LEU A 23 0.64 -2.53 -4.90
C LEU A 23 0.42 -3.93 -5.45
N GLY A 24 0.42 -4.09 -6.76
CA GLY A 24 0.38 -5.39 -7.43
C GLY A 24 1.49 -6.31 -6.93
N GLU A 25 2.75 -5.84 -6.87
CA GLU A 25 3.88 -6.57 -6.28
C GLU A 25 3.65 -6.94 -4.81
N SER A 26 3.15 -5.99 -3.99
CA SER A 26 2.92 -6.24 -2.55
C SER A 26 1.75 -7.18 -2.29
N ILE A 27 0.67 -7.04 -3.05
CA ILE A 27 -0.52 -7.90 -3.00
C ILE A 27 -0.12 -9.29 -3.50
N ASN A 28 0.58 -9.38 -4.63
CA ASN A 28 0.99 -10.67 -5.19
C ASN A 28 1.98 -11.41 -4.28
N GLY A 29 2.95 -10.70 -3.68
CA GLY A 29 3.83 -11.28 -2.66
C GLY A 29 3.05 -11.80 -1.44
N TYR A 30 2.11 -11.01 -0.93
CA TYR A 30 1.26 -11.41 0.20
C TYR A 30 0.34 -12.59 -0.14
N LEU A 31 -0.26 -12.61 -1.33
CA LEU A 31 -1.15 -13.70 -1.79
C LEU A 31 -0.37 -14.98 -2.09
N HIS A 32 0.85 -14.90 -2.63
CA HIS A 32 1.68 -16.08 -2.90
C HIS A 32 2.25 -16.72 -1.64
N GLU A 33 2.47 -15.97 -0.56
CA GLU A 33 2.99 -16.50 0.70
C GLU A 33 1.92 -17.16 1.59
N LYS A 34 0.62 -16.97 1.27
CA LYS A 34 -0.51 -17.37 2.11
C LYS A 34 -1.34 -18.46 1.43
N SER A 35 -1.75 -19.46 2.18
CA SER A 35 -2.68 -20.47 1.65
C SER A 35 -4.10 -19.92 1.46
N LEU A 36 -4.87 -20.50 0.53
CA LEU A 36 -6.30 -20.16 0.34
C LEU A 36 -7.12 -20.26 1.64
N GLY A 37 -6.72 -21.17 2.53
CA GLY A 37 -7.34 -21.33 3.85
C GLY A 37 -6.99 -20.24 4.86
N GLU A 38 -5.91 -19.50 4.65
CA GLU A 38 -5.53 -18.34 5.47
C GLU A 38 -6.13 -17.04 4.93
N LEU A 39 -6.35 -16.96 3.61
CA LEU A 39 -6.95 -15.83 2.92
C LEU A 39 -8.46 -15.73 3.11
N LEU A 40 -9.15 -16.85 3.35
CA LEU A 40 -10.60 -16.92 3.50
C LEU A 40 -11.03 -17.06 4.97
N GLU A 41 -11.97 -16.21 5.40
CA GLU A 41 -12.71 -16.40 6.66
C GLU A 41 -13.55 -17.68 6.64
N SER A 42 -13.94 -18.19 7.81
CA SER A 42 -14.69 -19.46 7.94
C SER A 42 -15.97 -19.49 7.09
N ALA A 43 -16.70 -18.39 7.02
CA ALA A 43 -17.91 -18.27 6.22
C ALA A 43 -17.66 -18.37 4.70
N ASN A 44 -16.50 -17.93 4.22
CA ASN A 44 -16.12 -18.04 2.81
C ASN A 44 -15.62 -19.46 2.47
N LYS A 45 -15.05 -20.19 3.44
CA LYS A 45 -14.70 -21.61 3.28
C LYS A 45 -15.94 -22.47 3.07
N ASP A 46 -16.98 -22.26 3.87
CA ASP A 46 -18.23 -23.01 3.74
C ASP A 46 -18.91 -22.75 2.40
N LYS A 47 -18.94 -21.49 1.94
CA LYS A 47 -19.45 -21.12 0.60
C LYS A 47 -18.67 -21.80 -0.52
N MET A 48 -17.34 -21.81 -0.47
CA MET A 48 -16.53 -22.52 -1.47
C MET A 48 -16.75 -24.03 -1.43
N MET A 49 -16.82 -24.63 -0.25
CA MET A 49 -17.09 -26.07 -0.11
C MET A 49 -18.47 -26.43 -0.66
N HIS A 50 -19.49 -25.61 -0.38
CA HIS A 50 -20.81 -25.78 -0.98
C HIS A 50 -20.77 -25.64 -2.51
N LEU A 51 -20.09 -24.63 -3.05
CA LEU A 51 -19.96 -24.45 -4.50
C LEU A 51 -19.24 -25.64 -5.17
N ILE A 52 -18.14 -26.11 -4.57
CA ILE A 52 -17.38 -27.27 -5.04
C ILE A 52 -18.28 -28.50 -5.04
N ASN A 53 -19.01 -28.75 -3.94
CA ASN A 53 -19.95 -29.87 -3.87
C ASN A 53 -21.07 -29.76 -4.91
N ASP A 54 -21.73 -28.60 -5.04
CA ASP A 54 -22.82 -28.42 -5.99
C ASP A 54 -22.38 -28.64 -7.44
N LYS A 55 -21.22 -28.08 -7.82
CA LYS A 55 -20.65 -28.23 -9.16
C LYS A 55 -20.22 -29.66 -9.44
N LEU A 56 -19.56 -30.30 -8.48
CA LEU A 56 -19.08 -31.69 -8.60
C LEU A 56 -20.28 -32.65 -8.71
N SER A 57 -21.32 -32.44 -7.90
CA SER A 57 -22.59 -33.17 -7.96
C SER A 57 -23.29 -33.00 -9.31
N LEU A 58 -23.43 -31.77 -9.81
CA LEU A 58 -24.02 -31.51 -11.13
C LEU A 58 -23.24 -32.20 -12.26
N LYS A 59 -21.90 -32.23 -12.18
CA LYS A 59 -21.09 -32.85 -13.24
C LYS A 59 -21.11 -34.37 -13.20
N ILE A 60 -21.14 -34.94 -12.01
CA ILE A 60 -21.40 -36.36 -11.80
C ILE A 60 -22.76 -36.71 -12.44
N GLN A 61 -23.79 -35.92 -12.16
CA GLN A 61 -25.14 -36.10 -12.73
C GLN A 61 -25.17 -35.95 -14.27
N ASP A 62 -24.51 -34.95 -14.85
CA ASP A 62 -24.39 -34.76 -16.30
C ASP A 62 -23.70 -35.96 -16.98
N ASN A 63 -22.59 -36.44 -16.40
CA ASN A 63 -21.89 -37.62 -16.90
C ASN A 63 -22.77 -38.88 -16.81
N PHE A 64 -23.49 -39.09 -15.71
CA PHE A 64 -24.42 -40.22 -15.57
C PHE A 64 -25.62 -40.12 -16.52
N THR A 65 -26.14 -38.91 -16.76
CA THR A 65 -27.24 -38.69 -17.71
C THR A 65 -26.79 -38.98 -19.15
N ARG A 66 -25.56 -38.61 -19.50
CA ARG A 66 -24.94 -38.97 -20.79
C ARG A 66 -24.76 -40.48 -20.93
N LEU A 67 -24.43 -41.18 -19.85
CA LEU A 67 -24.30 -42.65 -19.84
C LEU A 67 -25.63 -43.35 -20.16
N LYS A 68 -26.78 -42.82 -19.73
CA LYS A 68 -28.10 -43.38 -20.07
C LYS A 68 -28.37 -43.42 -21.59
N GLY A 69 -27.75 -42.54 -22.37
CA GLY A 69 -27.91 -42.47 -23.83
C GLY A 69 -26.77 -43.10 -24.64
N THR A 70 -25.79 -43.75 -23.99
CA THR A 70 -24.64 -44.35 -24.69
C THR A 70 -24.85 -45.85 -24.89
N PRO A 71 -24.55 -46.41 -26.07
CA PRO A 71 -24.58 -47.86 -26.26
C PRO A 71 -23.67 -48.56 -25.25
N VAL A 72 -24.19 -49.61 -24.60
CA VAL A 72 -23.50 -50.37 -23.54
C VAL A 72 -22.14 -50.92 -24.03
N SER A 73 -22.04 -51.26 -25.31
CA SER A 73 -20.79 -51.73 -25.96
C SER A 73 -19.64 -50.73 -25.85
N THR A 74 -19.90 -49.44 -26.11
CA THR A 74 -18.87 -48.38 -26.06
C THR A 74 -18.37 -48.14 -24.63
N SER A 75 -19.23 -48.41 -23.64
CA SER A 75 -18.89 -48.31 -22.22
C SER A 75 -18.12 -49.54 -21.73
N LEU A 76 -18.47 -50.73 -22.22
CA LEU A 76 -17.75 -51.99 -21.95
C LEU A 76 -16.28 -51.93 -22.37
N ASP A 77 -15.98 -51.38 -23.56
CA ASP A 77 -14.59 -51.24 -24.03
C ASP A 77 -13.73 -50.35 -23.11
N LYS A 78 -14.33 -49.29 -22.54
CA LYS A 78 -13.66 -48.39 -21.60
C LYS A 78 -13.51 -49.02 -20.21
N LEU A 79 -14.49 -49.81 -19.78
CA LEU A 79 -14.45 -50.55 -18.52
C LEU A 79 -13.38 -51.65 -18.57
N ASN A 80 -13.25 -52.37 -19.69
CA ASN A 80 -12.24 -53.41 -19.89
C ASN A 80 -10.79 -52.88 -19.86
N ALA A 81 -10.59 -51.57 -20.05
CA ALA A 81 -9.29 -50.93 -19.89
C ALA A 81 -8.88 -50.70 -18.41
N ILE A 82 -9.80 -50.91 -17.46
CA ILE A 82 -9.53 -50.78 -16.02
C ILE A 82 -8.80 -52.05 -15.54
N SER A 83 -7.53 -51.92 -15.17
CA SER A 83 -6.72 -53.02 -14.62
C SER A 83 -7.44 -53.71 -13.45
N GLN A 84 -7.47 -55.05 -13.46
CA GLN A 84 -8.07 -55.92 -12.42
C GLN A 84 -9.61 -55.97 -12.39
N ILE A 85 -10.30 -55.31 -13.33
CA ILE A 85 -11.76 -55.37 -13.38
C ILE A 85 -12.27 -56.77 -13.69
N GLU A 86 -11.59 -57.52 -14.56
CA GLU A 86 -11.94 -58.91 -14.89
C GLU A 86 -11.85 -59.84 -13.67
N GLU A 87 -10.81 -59.68 -12.84
CA GLU A 87 -10.61 -60.50 -11.64
C GLU A 87 -11.69 -60.22 -10.59
N LYS A 88 -11.98 -58.93 -10.34
CA LYS A 88 -13.02 -58.51 -9.39
C LYS A 88 -14.44 -58.86 -9.87
N THR A 89 -14.75 -58.65 -11.15
CA THR A 89 -16.06 -59.02 -11.72
C THR A 89 -16.26 -60.53 -11.72
N THR A 90 -15.23 -61.31 -12.06
CA THR A 90 -15.28 -62.78 -11.96
C THR A 90 -15.52 -63.23 -10.52
N PHE A 91 -14.87 -62.61 -9.54
CA PHE A 91 -15.08 -62.89 -8.11
C PHE A 91 -16.51 -62.55 -7.65
N LEU A 92 -17.03 -61.37 -8.04
CA LEU A 92 -18.40 -60.95 -7.71
C LEU A 92 -19.44 -61.90 -8.32
N VAL A 93 -19.30 -62.19 -9.62
CA VAL A 93 -20.19 -63.12 -10.34
C VAL A 93 -20.12 -64.51 -9.70
N SER A 94 -18.93 -65.04 -9.38
CA SER A 94 -18.77 -66.34 -8.73
C SER A 94 -19.46 -66.42 -7.37
N ASN A 95 -19.31 -65.38 -6.53
CA ASN A 95 -19.91 -65.35 -5.20
C ASN A 95 -21.44 -65.22 -5.24
N VAL A 96 -21.96 -64.32 -6.08
CA VAL A 96 -23.42 -64.15 -6.26
C VAL A 96 -24.06 -65.45 -6.75
N LEU A 97 -23.40 -66.15 -7.68
CA LEU A 97 -23.91 -67.42 -8.20
C LEU A 97 -23.81 -68.57 -7.20
N ARG A 98 -22.73 -68.62 -6.39
CA ARG A 98 -22.57 -69.63 -5.34
C ARG A 98 -23.61 -69.48 -4.23
N ASP A 99 -23.82 -68.26 -3.76
CA ASP A 99 -24.70 -67.96 -2.63
C ASP A 99 -26.19 -68.15 -3.00
N ASN A 100 -26.53 -68.05 -4.29
CA ASN A 100 -27.89 -68.21 -4.79
C ASN A 100 -28.15 -69.55 -5.52
N LEU A 101 -27.18 -70.48 -5.49
CA LEU A 101 -27.25 -71.77 -6.19
C LEU A 101 -28.49 -72.60 -5.80
N ASN A 102 -28.90 -72.52 -4.54
CA ASN A 102 -30.07 -73.26 -4.02
C ASN A 102 -31.39 -72.77 -4.67
N LEU A 103 -31.56 -71.46 -4.86
CA LEU A 103 -32.74 -70.88 -5.49
C LEU A 103 -32.87 -71.33 -6.96
N LEU A 104 -31.74 -71.55 -7.63
CA LEU A 104 -31.68 -71.96 -9.04
C LEU A 104 -31.98 -73.46 -9.26
N LEU A 105 -31.77 -74.31 -8.24
CA LEU A 105 -31.89 -75.78 -8.34
C LEU A 105 -33.17 -76.36 -7.68
N GLN A 106 -33.90 -75.56 -6.90
CA GLN A 106 -35.16 -75.99 -6.27
C GLN A 106 -36.21 -76.46 -7.32
N ASN A 107 -37.02 -77.46 -6.94
CA ASN A 107 -38.02 -78.20 -7.75
C ASN A 107 -37.51 -79.15 -8.85
N ASN A 108 -36.23 -79.13 -9.25
CA ASN A 108 -35.71 -80.05 -10.27
C ASN A 108 -35.05 -81.34 -9.70
N ILE A 109 -34.82 -81.39 -8.39
CA ILE A 109 -34.19 -82.54 -7.70
C ILE A 109 -35.15 -83.74 -7.59
N LYS A 110 -36.47 -83.50 -7.45
CA LYS A 110 -37.50 -84.56 -7.31
C LYS A 110 -37.54 -85.50 -8.52
N THR A 111 -37.44 -84.95 -9.72
CA THR A 111 -37.41 -85.71 -10.98
C THR A 111 -36.16 -86.57 -11.09
N ALA A 112 -35.00 -86.05 -10.64
CA ALA A 112 -33.75 -86.79 -10.65
C ALA A 112 -33.77 -88.01 -9.69
N VAL A 113 -34.42 -87.90 -8.53
CA VAL A 113 -34.51 -88.99 -7.55
C VAL A 113 -35.49 -90.09 -7.98
N ALA A 114 -36.66 -89.73 -8.52
CA ALA A 114 -37.69 -90.69 -8.93
C ALA A 114 -37.23 -91.60 -10.08
N THR A 115 -36.49 -91.07 -11.06
CA THR A 115 -35.96 -91.84 -12.20
C THR A 115 -34.86 -92.84 -11.80
N ASN A 116 -34.16 -92.59 -10.68
CA ASN A 116 -33.11 -93.49 -10.20
C ASN A 116 -33.66 -94.74 -9.52
N LEU A 117 -34.81 -94.64 -8.84
CA LEU A 117 -35.41 -95.74 -8.09
C LEU A 117 -35.99 -96.86 -8.98
N SER A 118 -36.31 -96.58 -10.25
CA SER A 118 -36.83 -97.59 -11.19
C SER A 118 -35.74 -98.48 -11.82
N THR A 119 -34.47 -98.27 -11.48
CA THR A 119 -33.31 -98.98 -12.06
C THR A 119 -32.71 -100.04 -11.13
N LEU A 120 -33.33 -100.32 -9.99
CA LEU A 120 -32.86 -101.25 -8.96
C LEU A 120 -32.94 -102.72 -9.41
N LYS A 121 -32.02 -103.55 -8.92
CA LYS A 121 -32.00 -105.00 -9.20
C LYS A 121 -32.96 -105.78 -8.27
N ASP A 122 -33.43 -106.94 -8.72
CA ASP A 122 -34.37 -107.81 -7.99
C ASP A 122 -33.93 -108.14 -6.53
N GLU A 123 -32.64 -108.35 -6.31
CA GLU A 123 -32.04 -108.65 -5.00
C GLU A 123 -32.11 -107.45 -4.03
N GLU A 124 -32.01 -106.23 -4.57
CA GLU A 124 -32.08 -104.98 -3.82
C GLU A 124 -33.53 -104.66 -3.45
N ILE A 125 -34.47 -104.91 -4.37
CA ILE A 125 -35.91 -104.80 -4.13
C ILE A 125 -36.35 -105.76 -3.02
N GLN A 126 -35.88 -107.01 -3.04
CA GLN A 126 -36.17 -108.00 -2.00
C GLN A 126 -35.75 -107.51 -0.60
N LYS A 127 -34.55 -106.93 -0.49
CA LYS A 127 -34.00 -106.45 0.78
C LYS A 127 -34.80 -105.29 1.38
N ILE A 128 -35.26 -104.35 0.54
CA ILE A 128 -36.16 -103.25 0.94
C ILE A 128 -37.48 -103.81 1.45
N ILE A 129 -38.05 -104.79 0.75
CA ILE A 129 -39.32 -105.43 1.11
C ILE A 129 -39.19 -106.22 2.42
N GLU A 130 -38.08 -106.92 2.67
CA GLU A 130 -37.86 -107.69 3.90
C GLU A 130 -37.66 -106.80 5.13
N GLU A 131 -36.86 -105.73 5.03
CA GLU A 131 -36.66 -104.76 6.11
C GLU A 131 -37.94 -103.99 6.44
N PHE A 132 -38.81 -103.79 5.45
CA PHE A 132 -40.10 -103.13 5.62
C PHE A 132 -41.22 -104.06 6.11
N MET A 133 -41.42 -105.23 5.50
CA MET A 133 -42.60 -106.09 5.71
C MET A 133 -42.46 -107.09 6.88
N GLY A 134 -41.24 -107.42 7.33
CA GLY A 134 -40.87 -108.33 8.44
C GLY A 134 -41.96 -108.99 9.34
N LYS A 135 -41.84 -108.89 10.67
CA LYS A 135 -42.68 -109.63 11.65
C LYS A 135 -44.18 -109.27 11.64
N GLU A 136 -44.61 -108.37 10.75
CA GLU A 136 -45.93 -107.73 10.73
C GLU A 136 -46.88 -108.35 9.67
N LEU A 137 -46.42 -109.34 8.89
CA LEU A 137 -47.27 -110.10 7.95
C LEU A 137 -48.09 -111.23 8.63
N LYS A 138 -47.78 -111.60 9.88
CA LYS A 138 -48.47 -112.68 10.61
C LYS A 138 -50.00 -112.55 10.66
N PRO A 139 -50.59 -111.35 10.88
CA PRO A 139 -52.04 -111.18 10.89
C PRO A 139 -52.71 -111.54 9.56
N ILE A 140 -52.03 -111.33 8.42
CA ILE A 140 -52.55 -111.69 7.09
C ILE A 140 -52.57 -113.21 6.93
N THR A 141 -51.54 -113.90 7.41
CA THR A 141 -51.51 -115.38 7.44
C THR A 141 -52.64 -115.94 8.31
N TYR A 142 -52.91 -115.35 9.48
CA TYR A 142 -54.02 -115.76 10.34
C TYR A 142 -55.40 -115.46 9.73
N LEU A 143 -55.56 -114.35 9.02
CA LEU A 143 -56.78 -114.02 8.28
C LEU A 143 -57.00 -114.97 7.10
N GLY A 144 -55.95 -115.27 6.33
CA GLY A 144 -56.00 -116.24 5.23
C GLY A 144 -56.36 -117.64 5.73
N ALA A 145 -55.78 -118.07 6.86
CA ALA A 145 -56.14 -119.33 7.51
C ALA A 145 -57.58 -119.33 8.05
N GLY A 146 -58.04 -118.21 8.63
CA GLY A 146 -59.41 -118.06 9.13
C GLY A 146 -60.47 -118.07 8.02
N LEU A 147 -60.23 -117.34 6.93
CA LEU A 147 -61.10 -117.33 5.75
C LEU A 147 -61.11 -118.69 5.05
N GLY A 148 -59.94 -119.30 4.86
CA GLY A 148 -59.80 -120.66 4.33
C GLY A 148 -60.53 -121.71 5.17
N GLY A 149 -60.47 -121.58 6.51
CA GLY A 149 -61.19 -122.44 7.45
C GLY A 149 -62.70 -122.30 7.38
N ILE A 150 -63.23 -121.07 7.32
CA ILE A 150 -64.68 -120.81 7.18
C ILE A 150 -65.20 -121.37 5.86
N VAL A 151 -64.47 -121.13 4.76
CA VAL A 151 -64.87 -121.59 3.43
C VAL A 151 -64.77 -123.11 3.31
N GLY A 152 -63.70 -123.72 3.83
CA GLY A 152 -63.56 -125.19 3.89
C GLY A 152 -64.69 -125.86 4.68
N ALA A 153 -65.08 -125.28 5.82
CA ALA A 153 -66.21 -125.77 6.62
C ALA A 153 -67.57 -125.62 5.90
N SER A 154 -67.74 -124.56 5.10
CA SER A 154 -68.95 -124.33 4.31
C SER A 154 -69.10 -125.32 3.16
N LEU A 155 -67.98 -125.69 2.52
CA LEU A 155 -67.94 -126.63 1.40
C LEU A 155 -68.03 -128.09 1.84
N TYR A 156 -67.69 -128.43 3.09
CA TYR A 156 -67.83 -129.79 3.64
C TYR A 156 -69.26 -130.36 3.53
N ASN A 157 -70.29 -129.50 3.56
CA ASN A 157 -71.69 -129.91 3.43
C ASN A 157 -72.18 -130.04 1.98
N PHE A 158 -71.38 -129.65 0.98
CA PHE A 158 -71.71 -129.83 -0.44
C PHE A 158 -71.15 -131.18 -0.94
N ASN A 159 -72.03 -132.18 -1.13
CA ASN A 159 -71.63 -133.51 -1.60
C ASN A 159 -71.32 -133.49 -3.12
N LEU A 160 -70.14 -132.99 -3.48
CA LEU A 160 -69.60 -133.00 -4.84
C LEU A 160 -69.09 -134.41 -5.16
N GLY A 161 -69.84 -135.17 -5.94
CA GLY A 161 -69.62 -136.62 -6.14
C GLY A 161 -68.21 -137.04 -6.60
N THR A 162 -67.83 -138.29 -6.32
CA THR A 162 -66.45 -138.84 -6.45
C THR A 162 -65.99 -139.16 -7.88
N ASN A 163 -66.63 -138.61 -8.91
CA ASN A 163 -66.30 -138.85 -10.32
C ASN A 163 -65.34 -137.76 -10.84
N PHE A 164 -64.70 -137.99 -12.00
CA PHE A 164 -63.74 -137.04 -12.61
C PHE A 164 -64.26 -135.60 -12.73
N ALA A 165 -65.56 -135.42 -13.00
CA ALA A 165 -66.22 -134.12 -13.03
C ALA A 165 -66.25 -133.43 -11.64
N GLY A 166 -66.48 -134.16 -10.56
CA GLY A 166 -66.55 -133.60 -9.20
C GLY A 166 -65.20 -133.15 -8.65
N TYR A 167 -64.12 -133.87 -8.96
CA TYR A 167 -62.75 -133.43 -8.65
C TYR A 167 -62.35 -132.17 -9.43
N SER A 168 -62.77 -132.07 -10.69
CA SER A 168 -62.50 -130.91 -11.54
C SER A 168 -63.25 -129.66 -11.04
N THR A 169 -64.52 -129.81 -10.65
CA THR A 169 -65.31 -128.70 -10.06
C THR A 169 -64.72 -128.25 -8.72
N SER A 170 -64.28 -129.19 -7.87
CA SER A 170 -63.63 -128.88 -6.59
C SER A 170 -62.29 -128.17 -6.79
N PHE A 171 -61.46 -128.63 -7.72
CA PHE A 171 -60.22 -127.95 -8.10
C PHE A 171 -60.48 -126.50 -8.54
N LEU A 172 -61.47 -126.27 -9.41
CA LEU A 172 -61.79 -124.92 -9.90
C LEU A 172 -62.30 -124.01 -8.78
N ILE A 173 -63.16 -124.51 -7.89
CA ILE A 173 -63.67 -123.75 -6.75
C ILE A 173 -62.52 -123.34 -5.82
N PHE A 174 -61.64 -124.29 -5.46
CA PHE A 174 -60.51 -124.02 -4.58
C PHE A 174 -59.41 -123.18 -5.25
N ALA A 175 -59.20 -123.31 -6.56
CA ALA A 175 -58.29 -122.45 -7.32
C ALA A 175 -58.80 -121.01 -7.40
N LEU A 176 -60.08 -120.83 -7.72
CA LEU A 176 -60.71 -119.51 -7.78
C LEU A 176 -60.76 -118.85 -6.40
N LEU A 177 -61.05 -119.63 -5.35
CA LEU A 177 -61.02 -119.15 -3.97
C LEU A 177 -59.61 -118.77 -3.52
N GLY A 178 -58.59 -119.58 -3.83
CA GLY A 178 -57.21 -119.27 -3.49
C GLY A 178 -56.71 -118.01 -4.21
N TYR A 179 -57.07 -117.84 -5.49
CA TYR A 179 -56.80 -116.61 -6.23
C TYR A 179 -57.49 -115.40 -5.59
N LEU A 180 -58.78 -115.50 -5.29
CA LEU A 180 -59.57 -114.40 -4.73
C LEU A 180 -59.09 -114.02 -3.32
N THR A 181 -58.70 -115.01 -2.50
CA THR A 181 -58.15 -114.79 -1.16
C THR A 181 -56.78 -114.09 -1.23
N ASN A 182 -55.92 -114.44 -2.19
CA ASN A 182 -54.63 -113.77 -2.38
C ASN A 182 -54.78 -112.34 -2.90
N VAL A 183 -55.70 -112.11 -3.84
CA VAL A 183 -56.02 -110.75 -4.33
C VAL A 183 -56.51 -109.87 -3.18
N ILE A 184 -57.43 -110.39 -2.35
CA ILE A 184 -57.92 -109.67 -1.17
C ILE A 184 -56.78 -109.42 -0.18
N ALA A 185 -55.90 -110.39 0.06
CA ALA A 185 -54.77 -110.24 0.99
C ALA A 185 -53.78 -109.16 0.54
N ILE A 186 -53.47 -109.09 -0.76
CA ILE A 186 -52.60 -108.05 -1.33
C ILE A 186 -53.30 -106.69 -1.28
N GLN A 187 -54.59 -106.63 -1.62
CA GLN A 187 -55.36 -105.39 -1.47
C GLN A 187 -55.42 -104.92 -0.01
N MET A 188 -55.48 -105.84 0.95
CA MET A 188 -55.44 -105.55 2.39
C MET A 188 -54.08 -105.04 2.89
N LEU A 189 -53.01 -105.12 2.09
CA LEU A 189 -51.75 -104.43 2.41
C LEU A 189 -51.93 -102.91 2.31
N PHE A 190 -52.74 -102.43 1.37
CA PHE A 190 -52.92 -101.00 1.10
C PHE A 190 -54.28 -100.47 1.60
N LYS A 191 -55.34 -101.27 1.59
CA LYS A 191 -56.74 -100.87 1.91
C LYS A 191 -57.27 -101.57 3.17
N PRO A 192 -58.13 -100.92 3.99
CA PRO A 192 -58.62 -99.55 3.86
C PRO A 192 -57.52 -98.52 4.21
N TYR A 193 -57.41 -97.46 3.41
CA TYR A 193 -56.36 -96.43 3.54
C TYR A 193 -56.43 -95.66 4.87
N LYS A 194 -57.64 -95.53 5.42
CA LYS A 194 -57.92 -94.93 6.73
C LYS A 194 -58.35 -95.99 7.72
N SER A 195 -58.02 -95.80 9.00
CA SER A 195 -58.40 -96.72 10.07
C SER A 195 -59.91 -96.73 10.28
N HIS A 196 -60.55 -97.89 10.14
CA HIS A 196 -61.97 -98.09 10.43
C HIS A 196 -62.14 -99.04 11.64
N LYS A 197 -63.09 -98.74 12.53
CA LYS A 197 -63.40 -99.59 13.70
C LYS A 197 -64.41 -100.66 13.32
N ILE A 198 -64.01 -101.93 13.40
CA ILE A 198 -64.89 -103.09 13.15
C ILE A 198 -64.76 -104.04 14.34
N PHE A 199 -65.88 -104.37 15.00
CA PHE A 199 -65.92 -105.26 16.18
C PHE A 199 -64.88 -104.95 17.28
N GLY A 200 -64.66 -103.67 17.58
CA GLY A 200 -63.74 -103.22 18.65
C GLY A 200 -62.26 -103.15 18.25
N TYR A 201 -61.89 -103.60 17.06
CA TYR A 201 -60.51 -103.54 16.54
C TYR A 201 -60.39 -102.52 15.39
N ASN A 202 -59.26 -101.83 15.32
CA ASN A 202 -58.94 -100.90 14.23
C ASN A 202 -58.36 -101.67 13.04
N VAL A 203 -59.08 -101.70 11.92
CA VAL A 203 -58.63 -102.32 10.68
C VAL A 203 -58.14 -101.23 9.72
N GLN A 204 -56.89 -101.36 9.28
CA GLN A 204 -56.23 -100.47 8.34
C GLN A 204 -55.25 -101.29 7.49
N GLY A 205 -55.03 -100.89 6.24
CA GLY A 205 -53.97 -101.46 5.41
C GLY A 205 -52.61 -101.45 6.11
N VAL A 206 -51.89 -102.57 6.04
CA VAL A 206 -50.63 -102.77 6.79
C VAL A 206 -49.56 -101.76 6.38
N ILE A 207 -49.45 -101.43 5.09
CA ILE A 207 -48.47 -100.49 4.54
C ILE A 207 -48.82 -99.05 4.93
N SER A 208 -50.11 -98.68 4.85
CA SER A 208 -50.59 -97.36 5.26
C SER A 208 -50.36 -97.11 6.77
N LYS A 209 -50.52 -98.14 7.60
CA LYS A 209 -50.26 -98.08 9.05
C LYS A 209 -48.77 -97.97 9.38
N GLN A 210 -47.88 -98.49 8.52
CA GLN A 210 -46.43 -98.50 8.73
C GLN A 210 -45.64 -97.53 7.83
N LYS A 211 -46.33 -96.59 7.18
CA LYS A 211 -45.74 -95.54 6.34
C LYS A 211 -44.48 -94.86 6.93
N PRO A 212 -44.44 -94.46 8.22
CA PRO A 212 -43.22 -93.84 8.78
C PRO A 212 -42.01 -94.78 8.80
N LYS A 213 -42.22 -96.08 9.01
CA LYS A 213 -41.15 -97.07 8.95
C LYS A 213 -40.70 -97.30 7.51
N PHE A 214 -41.63 -97.32 6.54
CA PHE A 214 -41.30 -97.39 5.12
C PHE A 214 -40.44 -96.20 4.69
N ALA A 215 -40.89 -94.99 5.00
CA ALA A 215 -40.21 -93.74 4.67
C ALA A 215 -38.77 -93.73 5.20
N LYS A 216 -38.57 -94.22 6.43
CA LYS A 216 -37.26 -94.33 7.06
C LYS A 216 -36.37 -95.39 6.42
N SER A 217 -36.88 -96.60 6.17
CA SER A 217 -36.10 -97.67 5.53
C SER A 217 -35.75 -97.32 4.09
N LEU A 218 -36.68 -96.71 3.35
CA LEU A 218 -36.43 -96.22 1.99
C LEU A 218 -35.43 -95.07 1.99
N GLY A 219 -35.52 -94.12 2.94
CA GLY A 219 -34.55 -93.05 3.11
C GLY A 219 -33.13 -93.57 3.34
N LYS A 220 -32.96 -94.54 4.25
CA LYS A 220 -31.66 -95.19 4.50
C LYS A 220 -31.08 -95.91 3.30
N PHE A 221 -31.93 -96.57 2.53
CA PHE A 221 -31.50 -97.28 1.33
C PHE A 221 -31.04 -96.30 0.25
N VAL A 222 -31.84 -95.25 -0.01
CA VAL A 222 -31.55 -94.19 -0.97
C VAL A 222 -30.23 -93.47 -0.62
N ASP A 223 -30.04 -93.12 0.66
CA ASP A 223 -28.81 -92.48 1.14
C ASP A 223 -27.57 -93.37 0.94
N LYS A 224 -27.67 -94.66 1.28
CA LYS A 224 -26.54 -95.59 1.20
C LYS A 224 -26.15 -96.00 -0.23
N GLU A 225 -27.10 -96.17 -1.14
CA GLU A 225 -26.83 -96.67 -2.49
C GLU A 225 -26.59 -95.54 -3.52
N LEU A 226 -27.21 -94.35 -3.38
CA LEU A 226 -26.97 -93.22 -4.30
C LEU A 226 -25.62 -92.53 -4.05
N LEU A 227 -25.13 -92.52 -2.81
CA LEU A 227 -23.83 -91.92 -2.47
C LEU A 227 -22.63 -92.82 -2.82
N ALA A 228 -22.86 -94.12 -3.10
CA ALA A 228 -21.78 -95.11 -3.21
C ALA A 228 -21.26 -95.36 -4.64
N LYS A 229 -21.90 -94.85 -5.70
CA LYS A 229 -21.43 -95.04 -7.09
C LYS A 229 -21.41 -93.70 -7.82
N ASN A 230 -20.32 -93.42 -8.54
CA ASN A 230 -20.08 -92.22 -9.37
C ASN A 230 -21.14 -91.95 -10.48
N SER A 231 -22.30 -92.61 -10.43
CA SER A 231 -23.43 -92.54 -11.36
C SER A 231 -24.09 -91.17 -11.41
N VAL A 232 -24.17 -90.43 -10.30
CA VAL A 232 -24.88 -89.13 -10.30
C VAL A 232 -24.08 -88.05 -11.04
N SER A 233 -22.76 -88.03 -10.91
CA SER A 233 -21.89 -87.09 -11.64
C SER A 233 -21.94 -87.34 -13.14
N SER A 234 -21.85 -88.61 -13.58
CA SER A 234 -21.90 -88.95 -15.01
C SER A 234 -23.27 -88.64 -15.63
N LEU A 235 -24.36 -88.85 -14.88
CA LEU A 235 -25.72 -88.54 -15.33
C LEU A 235 -25.98 -87.02 -15.40
N PHE A 236 -25.42 -86.24 -14.45
CA PHE A 236 -25.51 -84.78 -14.49
C PHE A 236 -24.79 -84.20 -15.71
N THR A 237 -23.58 -84.69 -16.02
CA THR A 237 -22.82 -84.31 -17.21
C THR A 237 -23.57 -84.69 -18.50
N GLU A 238 -24.15 -85.89 -18.59
CA GLU A 238 -24.89 -86.35 -19.78
C GLU A 238 -26.16 -85.51 -20.04
N LYS A 239 -26.86 -85.07 -18.99
CA LYS A 239 -28.10 -84.29 -19.10
C LYS A 239 -27.89 -82.77 -19.02
N ARG A 240 -26.64 -82.30 -18.91
CA ARG A 240 -26.29 -80.88 -18.72
C ARG A 240 -26.93 -79.95 -19.75
N GLU A 241 -26.85 -80.29 -21.04
CA GLU A 241 -27.40 -79.45 -22.12
C GLU A 241 -28.93 -79.40 -22.06
N ILE A 242 -29.58 -80.48 -21.64
CA ILE A 242 -31.04 -80.53 -21.44
C ILE A 242 -31.44 -79.69 -20.22
N ILE A 243 -30.66 -79.77 -19.13
CA ILE A 243 -30.86 -78.94 -17.94
C ILE A 243 -30.68 -77.46 -18.30
N LEU A 244 -29.65 -77.13 -19.09
CA LEU A 244 -29.40 -75.77 -19.57
C LEU A 244 -30.58 -75.25 -20.39
N ALA A 245 -31.04 -76.00 -21.40
CA ALA A 245 -32.17 -75.61 -22.24
C ALA A 245 -33.47 -75.43 -21.44
N ASN A 246 -33.78 -76.35 -20.52
CA ASN A 246 -34.98 -76.25 -19.68
C ASN A 246 -34.91 -75.07 -18.69
N LEU A 247 -33.72 -74.79 -18.16
CA LEU A 247 -33.51 -73.62 -17.32
C LEU A 247 -33.68 -72.34 -18.14
N GLN A 248 -33.00 -72.21 -19.28
CA GLN A 248 -33.14 -71.06 -20.20
C GLN A 248 -34.60 -70.80 -20.56
N GLU A 249 -35.33 -71.83 -21.02
CA GLU A 249 -36.75 -71.71 -21.36
C GLU A 249 -37.59 -71.23 -20.16
N LYS A 250 -37.28 -71.69 -18.95
CA LYS A 250 -37.96 -71.26 -17.72
C LYS A 250 -37.66 -69.79 -17.38
N PHE A 251 -36.40 -69.34 -17.48
CA PHE A 251 -36.02 -67.95 -17.23
C PHE A 251 -36.64 -67.00 -18.25
N SER A 252 -36.64 -67.38 -19.54
CA SER A 252 -37.24 -66.55 -20.60
C SER A 252 -38.78 -66.52 -20.49
N ARG A 253 -39.44 -67.60 -20.05
CA ARG A 253 -40.90 -67.63 -19.81
C ARG A 253 -41.37 -66.75 -18.66
N ASP A 254 -40.54 -66.60 -17.62
CA ASP A 254 -40.87 -65.81 -16.43
C ASP A 254 -40.31 -64.37 -16.51
N ASN A 255 -40.04 -63.89 -17.73
CA ASN A 255 -39.44 -62.58 -18.01
C ASN A 255 -38.22 -62.26 -17.13
N TYR A 256 -37.41 -63.28 -16.85
CA TYR A 256 -36.19 -63.17 -16.07
C TYR A 256 -36.39 -62.67 -14.63
N GLN A 257 -37.57 -62.82 -14.03
CA GLN A 257 -37.84 -62.38 -12.65
C GLN A 257 -36.86 -62.94 -11.61
N VAL A 258 -36.39 -64.18 -11.82
CA VAL A 258 -35.37 -64.78 -10.93
C VAL A 258 -34.03 -64.03 -11.01
N LEU A 259 -33.67 -63.43 -12.15
CA LEU A 259 -32.49 -62.55 -12.24
C LEU A 259 -32.70 -61.27 -11.45
N GLU A 260 -33.89 -60.68 -11.55
CA GLU A 260 -34.26 -59.49 -10.79
C GLU A 260 -34.18 -59.77 -9.29
N GLU A 261 -34.68 -60.92 -8.81
CA GLU A 261 -34.54 -61.33 -7.41
C GLU A 261 -33.09 -61.52 -6.97
N ILE A 262 -32.23 -62.09 -7.83
CA ILE A 262 -30.80 -62.29 -7.50
C ILE A 262 -30.07 -60.95 -7.44
N ILE A 263 -30.35 -60.04 -8.37
CA ILE A 263 -29.79 -58.68 -8.41
C ILE A 263 -30.26 -57.90 -7.18
N LEU A 264 -31.55 -57.96 -6.84
CA LEU A 264 -32.12 -57.25 -5.69
C LEU A 264 -31.59 -57.79 -4.35
N LYS A 265 -31.51 -59.11 -4.17
CA LYS A 265 -30.94 -59.73 -2.96
C LYS A 265 -29.43 -59.47 -2.81
N SER A 266 -28.76 -59.18 -3.91
CA SER A 266 -27.32 -58.87 -3.93
C SER A 266 -27.03 -57.38 -4.12
N SER A 267 -28.05 -56.52 -4.07
CA SER A 267 -27.97 -55.10 -4.44
C SER A 267 -26.95 -54.32 -3.61
N ASP A 268 -26.90 -54.52 -2.29
CA ASP A 268 -25.92 -53.87 -1.41
C ASP A 268 -24.48 -54.24 -1.76
N LYS A 269 -24.22 -55.53 -2.07
CA LYS A 269 -22.89 -55.99 -2.47
C LYS A 269 -22.49 -55.44 -3.84
N ILE A 270 -23.44 -55.40 -4.78
CA ILE A 270 -23.24 -54.83 -6.11
C ILE A 270 -22.98 -53.32 -5.99
N PHE A 271 -23.75 -52.62 -5.15
CA PHE A 271 -23.60 -51.20 -4.88
C PHE A 271 -22.22 -50.88 -4.33
N ASN A 272 -21.78 -51.58 -3.28
CA ASN A 272 -20.48 -51.37 -2.65
C ASN A 272 -19.32 -51.60 -3.63
N GLU A 273 -19.39 -52.64 -4.48
CA GLU A 273 -18.32 -52.90 -5.45
C GLU A 273 -18.33 -51.89 -6.62
N VAL A 274 -19.50 -51.38 -7.03
CA VAL A 274 -19.62 -50.30 -8.03
C VAL A 274 -19.07 -48.99 -7.48
N VAL A 275 -19.38 -48.65 -6.23
CA VAL A 275 -18.82 -47.49 -5.52
C VAL A 275 -17.30 -47.59 -5.45
N GLU A 276 -16.78 -48.75 -5.03
CA GLU A 276 -15.33 -48.99 -4.91
C GLU A 276 -14.62 -48.95 -6.27
N SER A 277 -15.22 -49.52 -7.31
CA SER A 277 -14.66 -49.47 -8.67
C SER A 277 -14.67 -48.05 -9.23
N THR A 278 -15.73 -47.28 -8.95
CA THR A 278 -15.83 -45.86 -9.33
C THR A 278 -14.78 -45.04 -8.59
N ARG A 279 -14.56 -45.31 -7.30
CA ARG A 279 -13.51 -44.68 -6.49
C ARG A 279 -12.12 -44.91 -7.06
N ILE A 280 -11.78 -46.16 -7.42
CA ILE A 280 -10.49 -46.52 -8.04
C ILE A 280 -10.31 -45.81 -9.39
N TYR A 281 -11.37 -45.74 -10.21
CA TYR A 281 -11.32 -45.04 -11.49
C TYR A 281 -11.10 -43.52 -11.30
N LEU A 282 -11.81 -42.90 -10.34
CA LEU A 282 -11.68 -41.48 -10.03
C LEU A 282 -10.32 -41.14 -9.40
N ASP A 283 -9.76 -41.99 -8.53
CA ASP A 283 -8.43 -41.80 -7.94
C ASP A 283 -7.33 -41.78 -9.01
N LYS A 284 -7.38 -42.72 -9.97
CA LYS A 284 -6.45 -42.78 -11.11
C LYS A 284 -6.60 -41.60 -12.08
N ASN A 285 -7.80 -41.02 -12.17
CA ASN A 285 -8.10 -39.88 -13.04
C ASN A 285 -8.20 -38.54 -12.29
N GLY A 286 -7.77 -38.48 -11.02
CA GLY A 286 -7.93 -37.30 -10.15
C GLY A 286 -7.33 -36.03 -10.76
N LYS A 287 -6.18 -36.16 -11.44
CA LYS A 287 -5.52 -35.06 -12.18
C LYS A 287 -6.36 -34.52 -13.35
N VAL A 288 -7.08 -35.40 -14.05
CA VAL A 288 -7.95 -34.98 -15.17
C VAL A 288 -9.18 -34.26 -14.63
N LEU A 289 -9.71 -34.72 -13.49
CA LEU A 289 -10.83 -34.09 -12.81
C LEU A 289 -10.43 -32.72 -12.23
N SER A 290 -9.27 -32.63 -11.57
CA SER A 290 -8.74 -31.37 -11.02
C SER A 290 -8.46 -30.34 -12.12
N ASN A 291 -7.88 -30.77 -13.26
CA ASN A 291 -7.64 -29.91 -14.42
C ASN A 291 -8.95 -29.36 -15.02
N LYS A 292 -9.98 -30.19 -15.14
CA LYS A 292 -11.29 -29.76 -15.64
C LYS A 292 -11.99 -28.81 -14.66
N PHE A 293 -11.89 -29.09 -13.37
CA PHE A 293 -12.44 -28.24 -12.32
C PHE A 293 -11.75 -26.88 -12.27
N LEU A 294 -10.43 -26.85 -12.43
CA LEU A 294 -9.67 -25.61 -12.53
C LEU A 294 -10.05 -24.75 -13.72
N ALA A 295 -10.31 -25.36 -14.88
CA ALA A 295 -10.76 -24.63 -16.06
C ALA A 295 -12.11 -23.92 -15.82
N GLU A 296 -12.97 -24.46 -14.94
CA GLU A 296 -14.22 -23.81 -14.54
C GLU A 296 -14.03 -22.75 -13.43
N LEU A 297 -12.96 -22.86 -12.63
CA LEU A 297 -12.57 -21.84 -11.64
C LEU A 297 -11.77 -20.68 -12.26
N GLU A 298 -11.30 -20.84 -13.49
CA GLU A 298 -10.46 -19.85 -14.19
C GLU A 298 -11.18 -18.52 -14.43
N ASP A 299 -12.51 -18.56 -14.63
CA ASP A 299 -13.37 -17.39 -14.84
C ASP A 299 -14.25 -17.07 -13.62
N PHE A 300 -13.91 -17.62 -12.45
CA PHE A 300 -14.72 -17.42 -11.25
C PHE A 300 -14.61 -15.99 -10.72
N ASP A 301 -15.77 -15.34 -10.58
CA ASP A 301 -15.88 -13.97 -10.09
C ASP A 301 -15.78 -13.93 -8.55
N LEU A 302 -14.83 -13.11 -8.07
CA LEU A 302 -14.56 -12.90 -6.64
C LEU A 302 -15.44 -11.82 -6.00
N THR A 303 -16.38 -11.23 -6.75
CA THR A 303 -17.22 -10.12 -6.27
C THR A 303 -18.04 -10.45 -5.01
N ASP A 304 -18.35 -11.73 -4.78
CA ASP A 304 -19.16 -12.26 -3.67
C ASP A 304 -18.36 -12.68 -2.42
N PHE A 305 -17.03 -12.55 -2.45
CA PHE A 305 -16.15 -12.91 -1.34
C PHE A 305 -15.95 -11.72 -0.40
N ASP A 306 -16.03 -11.98 0.92
CA ASP A 306 -15.64 -11.00 1.93
C ASP A 306 -14.11 -10.88 1.97
N LEU A 307 -13.59 -9.70 1.62
CA LEU A 307 -12.16 -9.37 1.57
C LEU A 307 -11.69 -8.62 2.83
N ALA A 308 -12.51 -8.47 3.87
CA ALA A 308 -12.19 -7.66 5.05
C ALA A 308 -10.86 -8.07 5.73
N LYS A 309 -10.54 -9.37 5.76
CA LYS A 309 -9.28 -9.86 6.32
C LYS A 309 -8.06 -9.44 5.48
N ILE A 310 -8.18 -9.50 4.15
CA ILE A 310 -7.14 -9.04 3.22
C ILE A 310 -6.98 -7.53 3.32
N GLU A 311 -8.07 -6.78 3.44
CA GLU A 311 -8.06 -5.33 3.68
C GLU A 311 -7.31 -4.96 4.96
N GLN A 312 -7.56 -5.70 6.05
CA GLN A 312 -6.92 -5.46 7.33
C GLN A 312 -5.42 -5.79 7.30
N GLU A 313 -5.03 -6.96 6.78
CA GLU A 313 -3.61 -7.36 6.74
C GLU A 313 -2.80 -6.46 5.78
N LEU A 314 -3.35 -6.09 4.61
CA LEU A 314 -2.70 -5.12 3.73
C LEU A 314 -2.64 -3.72 4.36
N GLY A 315 -3.66 -3.33 5.12
CA GLY A 315 -3.72 -2.09 5.88
C GLY A 315 -2.60 -1.98 6.90
N GLU A 316 -2.45 -2.99 7.74
CA GLU A 316 -1.38 -3.03 8.75
C GLU A 316 0.00 -3.13 8.09
N ASN A 317 0.19 -3.93 7.04
CA ASN A 317 1.46 -4.00 6.31
C ASN A 317 1.83 -2.62 5.68
N THR A 318 0.85 -1.91 5.12
CA THR A 318 1.07 -0.56 4.58
C THR A 318 1.47 0.43 5.67
N LEU A 319 0.82 0.36 6.84
CA LEU A 319 1.18 1.19 8.00
C LEU A 319 2.59 0.85 8.50
N GLU A 320 2.96 -0.43 8.58
CA GLU A 320 4.29 -0.89 8.96
C GLU A 320 5.37 -0.33 8.01
N LYS A 321 5.09 -0.33 6.69
CA LYS A 321 5.97 0.30 5.69
C LYS A 321 6.07 1.82 5.89
N VAL A 322 5.00 2.50 6.30
CA VAL A 322 5.05 3.94 6.64
C VAL A 322 5.96 4.18 7.85
N LYS A 323 5.84 3.37 8.91
CA LYS A 323 6.71 3.44 10.09
C LYS A 323 8.19 3.23 9.73
N ASN A 324 8.45 2.25 8.86
CA ASN A 324 9.81 1.89 8.42
C ASN A 324 10.37 2.81 7.31
N SER A 325 9.58 3.74 6.77
CA SER A 325 10.03 4.68 5.73
C SER A 325 10.87 5.86 6.25
N THR A 326 11.19 5.85 7.55
CA THR A 326 11.87 6.95 8.26
C THR A 326 13.15 7.38 7.56
N ASP A 327 14.08 6.45 7.28
CA ASP A 327 15.38 6.79 6.71
C ASP A 327 15.26 7.34 5.28
N LEU A 328 14.37 6.75 4.48
CA LEU A 328 14.10 7.18 3.11
C LEU A 328 13.53 8.60 3.09
N LEU A 329 12.50 8.86 3.91
CA LEU A 329 11.89 10.18 4.03
C LEU A 329 12.87 11.21 4.60
N ALA A 330 13.68 10.83 5.59
CA ALA A 330 14.67 11.72 6.18
C ALA A 330 15.72 12.11 5.14
N LYS A 331 16.17 11.16 4.32
CA LYS A 331 17.10 11.40 3.21
C LYS A 331 16.51 12.34 2.16
N GLU A 332 15.30 12.07 1.67
CA GLU A 332 14.63 12.91 0.68
C GLU A 332 14.38 14.33 1.21
N ILE A 333 13.93 14.47 2.46
CA ILE A 333 13.74 15.79 3.08
C ILE A 333 15.09 16.50 3.24
N TYR A 334 16.14 15.80 3.69
CA TYR A 334 17.47 16.40 3.83
C TYR A 334 18.03 16.87 2.50
N GLU A 335 18.01 16.04 1.46
CA GLU A 335 18.44 16.40 0.11
C GLU A 335 17.63 17.58 -0.45
N PHE A 336 16.31 17.60 -0.20
CA PHE A 336 15.47 18.74 -0.54
C PHE A 336 15.89 20.02 0.21
N LEU A 337 16.17 19.95 1.51
CA LEU A 337 16.65 21.12 2.28
C LEU A 337 18.03 21.61 1.79
N GLN A 338 18.89 20.70 1.32
CA GLN A 338 20.20 21.03 0.75
C GLN A 338 20.15 21.49 -0.71
N SER A 339 18.97 21.57 -1.33
CA SER A 339 18.82 22.05 -2.69
C SER A 339 19.03 23.56 -2.83
N GLU A 340 19.35 23.99 -4.06
CA GLU A 340 19.46 25.41 -4.43
C GLU A 340 18.09 26.05 -4.74
N THR A 341 16.99 25.31 -4.59
CA THR A 341 15.64 25.81 -4.84
C THR A 341 15.30 26.94 -3.86
N SER A 342 14.69 28.02 -4.36
CA SER A 342 14.27 29.15 -3.53
C SER A 342 12.96 28.83 -2.77
N ILE A 343 12.74 29.46 -1.61
CA ILE A 343 11.45 29.37 -0.91
C ILE A 343 10.31 29.84 -1.82
N ASN A 344 10.56 30.87 -2.64
CA ASN A 344 9.58 31.43 -3.55
C ASN A 344 9.07 30.39 -4.57
N GLU A 345 9.94 29.51 -5.08
CA GLU A 345 9.55 28.44 -6.01
C GLU A 345 8.72 27.34 -5.33
N ILE A 346 8.95 27.11 -4.04
CA ILE A 346 8.28 26.06 -3.26
C ILE A 346 6.95 26.56 -2.69
N LEU A 347 6.85 27.86 -2.37
CA LEU A 347 5.74 28.41 -1.61
C LEU A 347 4.43 28.30 -2.41
N PRO A 348 3.39 27.63 -1.88
CA PRO A 348 2.10 27.56 -2.55
C PRO A 348 1.47 28.94 -2.76
N ASP A 349 0.78 29.14 -3.89
CA ASP A 349 0.13 30.42 -4.24
C ASP A 349 -0.80 30.97 -3.15
N PHE A 350 -1.47 30.07 -2.40
CA PHE A 350 -2.37 30.52 -1.33
C PHE A 350 -1.61 31.16 -0.15
N LEU A 351 -0.37 30.75 0.12
CA LEU A 351 0.48 31.37 1.13
C LEU A 351 1.06 32.69 0.62
N LYS A 352 1.43 32.77 -0.67
CA LYS A 352 1.85 34.03 -1.32
C LYS A 352 0.74 35.08 -1.21
N LEU A 353 -0.47 34.72 -1.64
CA LEU A 353 -1.64 35.60 -1.52
C LEU A 353 -1.96 35.96 -0.07
N LYS A 354 -1.80 35.02 0.87
CA LYS A 354 -2.01 35.32 2.29
C LYS A 354 -0.96 36.29 2.83
N LEU A 355 0.30 36.17 2.43
CA LEU A 355 1.37 37.10 2.78
C LEU A 355 1.06 38.49 2.24
N GLU A 356 0.75 38.61 0.95
CA GLU A 356 0.39 39.87 0.30
C GLU A 356 -0.78 40.56 0.99
N ASN A 357 -1.88 39.83 1.22
CA ASN A 357 -3.07 40.36 1.89
C ASN A 357 -2.79 40.76 3.34
N THR A 358 -1.96 40.00 4.05
CA THR A 358 -1.57 40.32 5.43
C THR A 358 -0.73 41.59 5.45
N LEU A 359 0.27 41.71 4.56
CA LEU A 359 1.08 42.91 4.42
C LEU A 359 0.23 44.13 4.06
N GLN A 360 -0.71 43.98 3.13
CA GLN A 360 -1.61 45.08 2.75
C GLN A 360 -2.48 45.52 3.93
N LYS A 361 -3.05 44.57 4.68
CA LYS A 361 -3.85 44.85 5.87
C LYS A 361 -3.04 45.54 6.98
N GLU A 362 -1.88 44.99 7.34
CA GLU A 362 -1.02 45.57 8.38
C GLU A 362 -0.49 46.94 7.96
N THR A 363 -0.14 47.13 6.69
CA THR A 363 0.26 48.43 6.17
C THR A 363 -0.88 49.43 6.24
N ALA A 364 -2.12 49.04 5.90
CA ALA A 364 -3.29 49.91 6.00
C ALA A 364 -3.55 50.33 7.46
N LEU A 365 -3.39 49.40 8.41
CA LEU A 365 -3.48 49.70 9.84
C LEU A 365 -2.40 50.71 10.25
N LYS A 366 -1.14 50.53 9.84
CA LYS A 366 -0.06 51.48 10.14
C LYS A 366 -0.24 52.85 9.48
N VAL A 367 -0.79 52.91 8.27
CA VAL A 367 -1.15 54.18 7.62
C VAL A 367 -2.28 54.87 8.39
N THR A 368 -3.23 54.12 8.93
CA THR A 368 -4.31 54.65 9.77
C THR A 368 -3.77 55.16 11.11
N GLU A 369 -2.92 54.39 11.79
CA GLU A 369 -2.23 54.82 13.02
C GLU A 369 -1.42 56.10 12.78
N LEU A 370 -0.71 56.20 11.65
CA LEU A 370 0.03 57.41 11.27
C LEU A 370 -0.91 58.59 11.05
N LEU A 371 -2.05 58.38 10.39
CA LEU A 371 -3.05 59.43 10.17
C LEU A 371 -3.63 59.93 11.50
N GLU A 372 -3.96 59.03 12.42
CA GLU A 372 -4.45 59.40 13.76
C GLU A 372 -3.38 60.15 14.55
N PHE A 373 -2.13 59.66 14.50
CA PHE A 373 -1.00 60.33 15.13
C PHE A 373 -0.82 61.76 14.61
N ILE A 374 -0.90 61.99 13.29
CA ILE A 374 -0.75 63.34 12.71
C ILE A 374 -1.93 64.25 13.10
N LYS A 375 -3.15 63.69 13.17
CA LYS A 375 -4.36 64.43 13.58
C LYS A 375 -4.35 64.84 15.06
N ASP A 376 -3.77 64.02 15.93
CA ASP A 376 -3.67 64.34 17.36
C ASP A 376 -2.70 65.50 17.62
N GLU A 377 -3.21 66.57 18.24
CA GLU A 377 -2.40 67.73 18.62
C GLU A 377 -1.34 67.41 19.67
N GLN A 378 -1.61 66.43 20.54
CA GLN A 378 -0.66 66.01 21.57
C GLN A 378 0.54 65.24 21.00
N SER A 379 0.43 64.68 19.79
CA SER A 379 1.55 64.04 19.09
C SER A 379 2.72 64.98 18.84
N VAL A 380 2.46 66.29 18.67
CA VAL A 380 3.52 67.30 18.55
C VAL A 380 4.35 67.34 19.84
N ASN A 381 3.71 67.31 21.01
CA ASN A 381 4.41 67.27 22.30
C ASN A 381 5.27 66.01 22.45
N LYS A 382 4.80 64.87 21.90
CA LYS A 382 5.59 63.63 21.88
C LYS A 382 6.84 63.78 21.01
N ILE A 383 6.71 64.35 19.81
CA ILE A 383 7.86 64.65 18.93
C ILE A 383 8.83 65.61 19.61
N VAL A 384 8.32 66.68 20.24
CA VAL A 384 9.14 67.64 20.99
C VAL A 384 9.94 66.92 22.07
N LYS A 385 9.31 66.02 22.85
CA LYS A 385 10.00 65.26 23.88
C LYS A 385 11.09 64.34 23.32
N ASP A 386 10.79 63.60 22.24
CA ASP A 386 11.72 62.64 21.63
C ASP A 386 12.95 63.32 20.99
N TYR A 387 12.80 64.57 20.55
CA TYR A 387 13.86 65.32 19.85
C TYR A 387 14.46 66.48 20.65
N SER A 388 13.96 66.77 21.85
CA SER A 388 14.45 67.86 22.72
C SER A 388 15.96 67.72 22.98
N TYR A 389 16.46 66.50 23.27
CA TYR A 389 17.89 66.29 23.49
C TYR A 389 18.74 66.65 22.26
N LYS A 390 18.28 66.29 21.05
CA LYS A 390 18.99 66.60 19.79
C LYS A 390 19.00 68.09 19.53
N PHE A 391 17.92 68.78 19.85
CA PHE A 391 17.84 70.23 19.73
C PHE A 391 18.86 70.91 20.65
N THR A 392 18.95 70.47 21.92
CA THR A 392 19.97 70.96 22.86
C THR A 392 21.38 70.66 22.36
N GLU A 393 21.62 69.47 21.82
CA GLU A 393 22.92 69.12 21.22
C GLU A 393 23.30 70.08 20.08
N VAL A 394 22.34 70.43 19.20
CA VAL A 394 22.57 71.38 18.10
C VAL A 394 22.76 72.82 18.61
N GLN A 395 22.05 73.23 19.66
CA GLN A 395 22.20 74.56 20.27
C GLN A 395 23.59 74.80 20.87
N GLU A 396 24.26 73.74 21.33
CA GLU A 396 25.60 73.84 21.92
C GLU A 396 26.73 73.94 20.88
N ARG A 397 26.42 73.71 19.59
CA ARG A 397 27.38 73.82 18.49
C ARG A 397 27.54 75.27 18.04
N SER A 398 28.73 75.63 17.55
CA SER A 398 28.96 76.94 16.93
C SER A 398 28.28 77.02 15.57
N LEU A 399 27.92 78.22 15.12
CA LEU A 399 27.40 78.43 13.77
C LEU A 399 28.41 77.97 12.70
N ASN A 400 29.70 78.00 13.01
CA ASN A 400 30.79 77.54 12.15
C ASN A 400 30.63 76.05 11.80
N GLU A 401 30.12 75.24 12.72
CA GLU A 401 29.88 73.81 12.49
C GLU A 401 28.57 73.53 11.73
N LEU A 402 27.62 74.46 11.76
CA LEU A 402 26.27 74.29 11.21
C LEU A 402 26.13 74.86 9.79
N VAL A 403 26.91 75.88 9.45
CA VAL A 403 26.86 76.58 8.17
C VAL A 403 27.86 75.97 7.18
N SER A 404 27.43 75.74 5.94
CA SER A 404 28.28 75.14 4.91
C SER A 404 29.37 76.11 4.42
N ARG A 405 30.46 75.59 3.84
CA ARG A 405 31.53 76.42 3.27
C ARG A 405 31.01 77.41 2.21
N GLU A 406 30.07 77.00 1.37
CA GLU A 406 29.48 77.87 0.35
C GLU A 406 28.69 79.02 0.98
N GLN A 407 27.91 78.73 2.03
CA GLN A 407 27.16 79.74 2.77
C GLN A 407 28.10 80.73 3.46
N LYS A 408 29.20 80.26 4.09
CA LYS A 408 30.22 81.14 4.70
C LYS A 408 30.83 82.09 3.68
N LEU A 409 31.17 81.60 2.49
CA LEU A 409 31.71 82.44 1.41
C LEU A 409 30.70 83.49 0.94
N LYS A 410 29.41 83.12 0.81
CA LYS A 410 28.35 84.07 0.47
C LYS A 410 28.18 85.13 1.55
N ILE A 411 28.13 84.74 2.83
CA ILE A 411 28.00 85.66 3.95
C ILE A 411 29.22 86.59 4.01
N ASN A 412 30.43 86.06 3.85
CA ASN A 412 31.66 86.87 3.84
C ASN A 412 31.65 87.90 2.72
N LYS A 413 31.26 87.48 1.51
CA LYS A 413 31.13 88.39 0.38
C LYS A 413 30.10 89.48 0.66
N THR A 414 28.92 89.13 1.17
CA THR A 414 27.87 90.10 1.51
C THR A 414 28.33 91.07 2.61
N LEU A 415 29.01 90.56 3.64
CA LEU A 415 29.54 91.38 4.73
C LEU A 415 30.63 92.35 4.24
N ASN A 416 31.56 91.85 3.42
CA ASN A 416 32.62 92.67 2.81
C ASN A 416 32.02 93.78 1.94
N THR A 417 31.04 93.44 1.09
CA THR A 417 30.32 94.44 0.29
C THR A 417 29.64 95.47 1.19
N TYR A 418 28.91 95.04 2.22
CA TYR A 418 28.20 95.94 3.12
C TYR A 418 29.15 96.90 3.86
N ILE A 419 30.25 96.38 4.42
CA ILE A 419 31.24 97.19 5.14
C ILE A 419 31.93 98.17 4.18
N LYS A 420 32.33 97.71 3.00
CA LYS A 420 32.95 98.55 1.98
C LYS A 420 32.02 99.70 1.58
N GLU A 421 30.78 99.41 1.22
CA GLU A 421 29.78 100.42 0.86
C GLU A 421 29.52 101.42 1.99
N ARG A 422 29.52 100.97 3.25
CA ARG A 422 29.34 101.86 4.40
C ARG A 422 30.53 102.78 4.61
N ILE A 423 31.75 102.26 4.50
CA ILE A 423 33.00 103.03 4.66
C ILE A 423 33.13 104.06 3.53
N THR A 424 32.94 103.67 2.27
CA THR A 424 33.10 104.53 1.09
C THR A 424 31.88 105.42 0.81
N SER A 425 30.82 105.32 1.60
CA SER A 425 29.66 106.20 1.44
C SER A 425 30.02 107.64 1.81
N ALA A 426 29.34 108.63 1.23
CA ALA A 426 29.54 110.04 1.59
C ALA A 426 29.46 110.29 3.10
N LYS A 427 28.51 109.63 3.79
CA LYS A 427 28.36 109.70 5.25
C LYS A 427 29.48 108.96 6.01
N GLY A 428 30.04 107.91 5.44
CA GLY A 428 31.18 107.16 5.99
C GLY A 428 32.47 107.96 5.88
N ASN A 429 32.80 108.44 4.68
CA ASN A 429 33.96 109.29 4.42
C ASN A 429 33.96 110.53 5.32
N GLU A 430 32.81 111.23 5.46
CA GLU A 430 32.70 112.39 6.34
C GLU A 430 33.01 112.06 7.82
N LYS A 431 32.54 110.92 8.31
CA LYS A 431 32.85 110.48 9.68
C LYS A 431 34.33 110.16 9.85
N ILE A 432 34.95 109.50 8.88
CA ILE A 432 36.36 109.13 8.93
C ILE A 432 37.23 110.40 8.85
N TYR A 433 36.87 111.33 7.96
CA TYR A 433 37.48 112.64 7.86
C TYR A 433 37.44 113.38 9.20
N THR A 434 36.24 113.51 9.79
CA THR A 434 36.06 114.21 11.08
C THR A 434 36.94 113.59 12.17
N LEU A 435 37.00 112.25 12.24
CA LEU A 435 37.83 111.55 13.22
C LEU A 435 39.34 111.78 13.02
N ILE A 436 39.81 111.80 11.76
CA ILE A 436 41.22 112.04 11.45
C ILE A 436 41.58 113.51 11.69
N GLU A 437 40.73 114.44 11.27
CA GLU A 437 40.88 115.88 11.50
C GLU A 437 40.95 116.18 13.00
N GLU A 438 40.00 115.68 13.80
CA GLU A 438 40.01 115.86 15.26
C GLU A 438 41.29 115.34 15.92
N LYS A 439 41.84 114.22 15.44
CA LYS A 439 43.10 113.67 15.97
C LYS A 439 44.30 114.50 15.56
N LEU A 440 44.38 114.93 14.30
CA LEU A 440 45.50 115.75 13.80
C LEU A 440 45.51 117.14 14.44
N LEU A 441 44.35 117.77 14.63
CA LEU A 441 44.22 119.07 15.32
C LEU A 441 44.67 118.99 16.79
N LYS A 442 44.45 117.87 17.47
CA LYS A 442 44.99 117.65 18.84
C LYS A 442 46.49 117.41 18.86
N GLU A 443 47.05 116.90 17.76
CA GLU A 443 48.48 116.61 17.67
C GLU A 443 49.31 117.84 17.31
N ILE A 444 48.77 118.68 16.42
CA ILE A 444 49.41 119.91 15.91
C ILE A 444 48.82 121.13 16.63
N ASP A 445 49.13 121.26 17.92
CA ASP A 445 48.79 122.44 18.73
C ASP A 445 49.92 123.48 18.66
N SER A 446 49.60 124.76 18.50
CA SER A 446 50.61 125.83 18.39
C SER A 446 51.57 125.90 19.58
N HIS A 447 51.16 125.45 20.77
CA HIS A 447 51.94 125.48 22.01
C HIS A 447 52.70 124.18 22.29
N LYS A 448 52.45 123.11 21.53
CA LYS A 448 53.22 121.88 21.65
C LYS A 448 54.61 122.09 21.07
N LYS A 449 55.60 121.44 21.68
CA LYS A 449 56.95 121.41 21.13
C LYS A 449 56.99 120.47 19.93
N ILE A 450 57.77 120.82 18.90
CA ILE A 450 57.98 119.94 17.74
C ILE A 450 58.52 118.57 18.18
N GLY A 451 59.29 118.54 19.27
CA GLY A 451 59.80 117.30 19.86
C GLY A 451 58.77 116.34 20.46
N GLU A 452 57.55 116.82 20.70
CA GLU A 452 56.44 116.03 21.25
C GLU A 452 55.51 115.50 20.14
N LEU A 453 55.68 115.97 18.89
CA LEU A 453 54.86 115.55 17.76
C LEU A 453 54.97 114.05 17.52
N PHE A 454 53.81 113.41 17.42
CA PHE A 454 53.67 111.96 17.20
C PHE A 454 54.48 111.17 18.24
N ASP A 455 54.37 111.58 19.50
CA ASP A 455 55.11 111.03 20.64
C ASP A 455 56.63 111.01 20.41
N GLY A 456 57.17 112.03 19.77
CA GLY A 456 58.62 112.20 19.50
C GLY A 456 59.15 111.44 18.29
N SER A 457 58.26 110.80 17.52
CA SER A 457 58.65 110.06 16.31
C SER A 457 59.31 110.94 15.25
N LEU A 458 58.89 112.21 15.13
CA LEU A 458 59.45 113.13 14.14
C LEU A 458 60.93 113.41 14.37
N ILE A 459 61.32 113.68 15.62
CA ILE A 459 62.73 113.93 15.99
C ILE A 459 63.58 112.70 15.78
N LYS A 460 63.04 111.53 16.12
CA LYS A 460 63.72 110.27 15.87
C LYS A 460 64.04 110.10 14.38
N VAL A 461 63.07 110.34 13.49
CA VAL A 461 63.28 110.26 12.04
C VAL A 461 64.36 111.25 11.56
N LEU A 462 64.34 112.50 12.04
CA LEU A 462 65.34 113.49 11.64
C LEU A 462 66.76 113.12 12.09
N ASN A 463 66.92 112.61 13.33
CA ASN A 463 68.21 112.16 13.85
C ASN A 463 68.71 110.91 13.13
N ASP A 464 67.83 109.90 12.92
CA ASP A 464 68.18 108.66 12.21
C ASP A 464 68.68 108.92 10.78
N ASN A 465 68.25 110.04 10.17
CA ASN A 465 68.66 110.45 8.82
C ASN A 465 69.70 111.58 8.78
N GLY A 466 70.24 112.02 9.92
CA GLY A 466 71.11 113.20 10.01
C GLY A 466 72.39 113.10 9.17
N SER A 467 72.98 111.91 9.07
CA SER A 467 74.18 111.66 8.24
C SER A 467 73.93 111.87 6.75
N TYR A 468 72.74 111.48 6.26
CA TYR A 468 72.33 111.69 4.87
C TYR A 468 72.14 113.18 4.57
N ILE A 469 71.50 113.92 5.50
CA ILE A 469 71.26 115.36 5.36
C ILE A 469 72.58 116.13 5.32
N ILE A 470 73.51 115.83 6.24
CA ILE A 470 74.80 116.54 6.30
C ILE A 470 75.64 116.27 5.06
N LYS A 471 75.62 115.04 4.54
CA LYS A 471 76.29 114.72 3.28
C LYS A 471 75.75 115.57 2.13
N GLY A 472 74.41 115.67 2.00
CA GLY A 472 73.77 116.50 0.98
C GLY A 472 74.15 117.98 1.09
N LEU A 473 74.26 118.53 2.30
CA LEU A 473 74.68 119.91 2.52
C LEU A 473 76.15 120.15 2.13
N ILE A 474 77.05 119.22 2.43
CA ILE A 474 78.47 119.33 2.04
C ILE A 474 78.59 119.34 0.51
N GLU A 475 77.88 118.43 -0.16
CA GLU A 475 77.86 118.35 -1.63
C GLU A 475 77.35 119.66 -2.27
N GLU A 476 76.30 120.27 -1.70
CA GLU A 476 75.76 121.55 -2.17
C GLU A 476 76.75 122.72 -1.98
N ILE A 477 77.44 122.77 -0.84
CA ILE A 477 78.47 123.79 -0.56
C ILE A 477 79.65 123.64 -1.52
N GLU A 478 80.13 122.42 -1.72
CA GLU A 478 81.22 122.13 -2.64
C GLU A 478 80.86 122.49 -4.08
N GLY A 479 79.62 122.18 -4.51
CA GLY A 479 79.10 122.54 -5.82
C GLY A 479 79.06 124.06 -6.00
N SER A 480 78.39 124.76 -5.08
CA SER A 480 78.24 126.22 -5.12
C SER A 480 79.60 126.95 -5.17
N LEU A 481 80.59 126.47 -4.41
CA LEU A 481 81.91 127.12 -4.36
C LEU A 481 82.73 126.91 -5.64
N LYS A 482 82.61 125.74 -6.27
CA LYS A 482 83.24 125.49 -7.57
C LYS A 482 82.64 126.40 -8.64
N ASP A 483 81.33 126.61 -8.61
CA ASP A 483 80.63 127.46 -9.57
C ASP A 483 81.01 128.95 -9.42
N SER A 484 81.27 129.43 -8.20
CA SER A 484 81.67 130.83 -7.94
C SER A 484 83.19 131.11 -7.98
N LYS A 485 84.01 130.11 -8.34
CA LYS A 485 85.47 130.14 -8.18
C LYS A 485 86.16 131.28 -8.93
N ASP A 486 85.78 131.54 -10.17
CA ASP A 486 86.37 132.60 -10.99
C ASP A 486 85.99 133.99 -10.48
N GLU A 487 84.76 134.14 -9.98
CA GLU A 487 84.27 135.39 -9.39
C GLU A 487 85.03 135.73 -8.09
N ILE A 488 85.29 134.71 -7.26
CA ILE A 488 86.12 134.85 -6.05
C ILE A 488 87.57 135.20 -6.42
N ALA A 489 88.13 134.55 -7.45
CA ALA A 489 89.47 134.85 -7.91
C ALA A 489 89.60 136.29 -8.43
N GLN A 490 88.61 136.76 -9.20
CA GLN A 490 88.58 138.15 -9.67
C GLN A 490 88.46 139.15 -8.51
N MET A 491 87.59 138.87 -7.52
CA MET A 491 87.52 139.69 -6.31
C MET A 491 88.86 139.75 -5.57
N ALA A 492 89.55 138.61 -5.45
CA ALA A 492 90.86 138.55 -4.81
C ALA A 492 91.93 139.34 -5.61
N ILE A 493 91.90 139.26 -6.93
CA ILE A 493 92.75 140.05 -7.83
C ILE A 493 92.49 141.55 -7.63
N ASP A 494 91.24 141.98 -7.68
CA ASP A 494 90.86 143.39 -7.56
C ASP A 494 91.28 143.97 -6.21
N VAL A 495 91.04 143.24 -5.12
CA VAL A 495 91.46 143.62 -3.77
C VAL A 495 92.99 143.69 -3.67
N THR A 496 93.70 142.73 -4.27
CA THR A 496 95.17 142.69 -4.24
C THR A 496 95.75 143.87 -5.03
N LEU A 497 95.29 144.08 -6.26
CA LEU A 497 95.71 145.21 -7.10
C LEU A 497 95.40 146.54 -6.41
N ASN A 498 94.24 146.72 -5.78
CA ASN A 498 93.94 147.99 -5.12
C ASN A 498 94.91 148.34 -3.98
N ASN A 499 95.53 147.34 -3.34
CA ASN A 499 96.44 147.53 -2.21
C ASN A 499 97.93 147.62 -2.60
N LEU A 500 98.29 147.37 -3.87
CA LEU A 500 99.69 147.44 -4.31
C LEU A 500 100.10 148.84 -4.80
N GLY A 501 101.30 149.28 -4.41
CA GLY A 501 101.94 150.50 -4.89
C GLY A 501 102.35 150.39 -6.37
N PHE A 502 102.70 151.51 -7.02
CA PHE A 502 102.96 151.53 -8.48
C PHE A 502 104.04 150.53 -8.94
N LEU A 503 105.19 150.48 -8.25
CA LEU A 503 106.27 149.54 -8.59
C LEU A 503 105.90 148.08 -8.28
N GLU A 504 105.10 147.86 -7.24
CA GLU A 504 104.64 146.52 -6.84
C GLU A 504 103.59 145.97 -7.81
N LYS A 505 102.69 146.81 -8.32
CA LYS A 505 101.76 146.47 -9.41
C LYS A 505 102.50 146.05 -10.68
N ALA A 506 103.57 146.77 -11.01
CA ALA A 506 104.42 146.42 -12.14
C ALA A 506 105.07 145.05 -11.94
N GLY A 507 105.63 144.78 -10.75
CA GLY A 507 106.16 143.47 -10.37
C GLY A 507 105.12 142.35 -10.38
N TYR A 508 103.95 142.59 -9.79
CA TYR A 508 102.82 141.65 -9.74
C TYR A 508 102.36 141.25 -11.16
N LYS A 509 102.18 142.22 -12.07
CA LYS A 509 101.83 141.90 -13.47
C LYS A 509 102.97 141.21 -14.21
N MET A 510 104.23 141.62 -14.02
CA MET A 510 105.37 140.96 -14.68
C MET A 510 105.55 139.50 -14.25
N LEU A 511 105.18 139.16 -13.01
CA LEU A 511 105.26 137.80 -12.46
C LEU A 511 104.00 136.97 -12.69
N GLY A 512 103.00 137.48 -13.43
CA GLY A 512 101.73 136.77 -13.66
C GLY A 512 100.86 136.64 -12.41
N GLY A 513 100.78 137.70 -11.61
CA GLY A 513 100.08 137.69 -10.32
C GLY A 513 98.59 137.28 -10.40
N ASP A 514 97.88 137.65 -11.46
CA ASP A 514 96.48 137.27 -11.67
C ASP A 514 96.34 135.74 -11.79
N ASP A 515 97.19 135.12 -12.61
CA ASP A 515 97.22 133.67 -12.79
C ASP A 515 97.57 132.94 -11.48
N LEU A 516 98.49 133.50 -10.69
CA LEU A 516 98.82 132.96 -9.37
C LEU A 516 97.62 132.99 -8.42
N ILE A 517 96.86 134.09 -8.38
CA ILE A 517 95.64 134.18 -7.56
C ILE A 517 94.59 133.19 -8.04
N HIS A 518 94.35 133.09 -9.35
CA HIS A 518 93.45 132.08 -9.91
C HIS A 518 93.86 130.66 -9.52
N GLN A 519 95.17 130.33 -9.58
CA GLN A 519 95.66 129.01 -9.16
C GLN A 519 95.48 128.77 -7.66
N ILE A 520 95.71 129.79 -6.82
CA ILE A 520 95.51 129.68 -5.36
C ILE A 520 94.03 129.43 -5.04
N ILE A 521 93.13 130.23 -5.61
CA ILE A 521 91.68 130.09 -5.39
C ILE A 521 91.18 128.77 -5.97
N SER A 522 91.68 128.36 -7.14
CA SER A 522 91.42 127.03 -7.71
C SER A 522 91.80 125.91 -6.77
N ASN A 523 93.02 125.94 -6.24
CA ASN A 523 93.49 124.89 -5.35
C ASN A 523 92.75 124.90 -4.00
N LEU A 524 92.34 126.09 -3.54
CA LEU A 524 91.53 126.22 -2.33
C LEU A 524 90.15 125.58 -2.52
N ALA A 525 89.44 125.96 -3.59
CA ALA A 525 88.09 125.51 -3.89
C ALA A 525 88.02 124.03 -4.31
N ASP A 526 88.95 123.57 -5.14
CA ASP A 526 88.88 122.22 -5.71
C ASP A 526 89.47 121.14 -4.80
N LYS A 527 90.36 121.51 -3.87
CA LYS A 527 91.14 120.52 -3.11
C LYS A 527 91.17 120.77 -1.61
N LYS A 528 91.53 121.98 -1.18
CA LYS A 528 91.77 122.22 0.26
C LYS A 528 90.48 122.32 1.06
N LEU A 529 89.47 123.03 0.55
CA LEU A 529 88.20 123.21 1.26
C LEU A 529 87.34 121.93 1.27
N PRO A 530 87.15 121.20 0.15
CA PRO A 530 86.45 119.91 0.18
C PRO A 530 87.05 118.94 1.21
N LYS A 531 88.38 118.81 1.20
CA LYS A 531 89.09 117.97 2.18
C LYS A 531 88.95 118.46 3.62
N PHE A 532 88.84 119.76 3.82
CA PHE A 532 88.55 120.35 5.14
C PHE A 532 87.12 120.02 5.59
N LEU A 533 86.12 120.16 4.72
CA LEU A 533 84.73 119.82 5.05
C LEU A 533 84.55 118.32 5.32
N GLU A 534 85.20 117.46 4.53
CA GLU A 534 85.21 116.02 4.76
C GLU A 534 85.82 115.66 6.13
N THR A 535 86.94 116.27 6.49
CA THR A 535 87.55 116.08 7.83
C THR A 535 86.71 116.66 8.98
N LYS A 536 85.73 117.52 8.68
CA LYS A 536 84.80 118.10 9.65
C LYS A 536 83.40 117.46 9.66
N ASN A 537 83.14 116.46 8.82
CA ASN A 537 81.81 115.83 8.68
C ASN A 537 81.23 115.32 10.01
N TYR A 538 82.04 114.67 10.85
CA TYR A 538 81.59 114.21 12.17
C TYR A 538 81.21 115.37 13.11
N GLU A 539 81.98 116.46 13.08
CA GLU A 539 81.71 117.65 13.88
C GLU A 539 80.43 118.35 13.39
N LEU A 540 80.23 118.43 12.07
CA LEU A 540 78.99 118.92 11.46
C LEU A 540 77.77 118.05 11.83
N GLY A 541 77.92 116.72 11.84
CA GLY A 541 76.88 115.80 12.32
C GLY A 541 76.50 116.04 13.78
N THR A 542 77.49 116.26 14.65
CA THR A 542 77.26 116.59 16.07
C THR A 542 76.56 117.94 16.23
N ILE A 543 76.93 118.93 15.41
CA ILE A 543 76.25 120.23 15.37
C ILE A 543 74.81 120.07 14.88
N PHE A 544 74.56 119.24 13.87
CA PHE A 544 73.22 118.97 13.34
C PHE A 544 72.33 118.26 14.36
N GLU A 545 72.84 117.21 15.01
CA GLU A 545 72.12 116.54 16.09
C GLU A 545 71.85 117.51 17.26
N GLY A 546 72.83 118.35 17.60
CA GLY A 546 72.68 119.44 18.55
C GLY A 546 71.59 120.43 18.14
N PHE A 547 71.51 120.78 16.85
CA PHE A 547 70.48 121.65 16.28
C PHE A 547 69.10 121.00 16.33
N ILE A 548 68.96 119.74 15.90
CA ILE A 548 67.68 119.03 15.94
C ILE A 548 67.19 118.88 17.39
N ASN A 549 68.05 118.46 18.31
CA ASN A 549 67.63 118.15 19.69
C ASN A 549 67.49 119.39 20.59
N ASN A 550 68.33 120.43 20.39
CA ASN A 550 68.30 121.61 21.26
C ASN A 550 67.60 122.81 20.66
N VAL A 551 67.44 122.86 19.34
CA VAL A 551 66.72 123.93 18.66
C VAL A 551 65.38 123.38 18.17
N VAL A 552 65.37 122.48 17.18
CA VAL A 552 64.12 122.04 16.53
C VAL A 552 63.17 121.37 17.52
N ALA A 553 63.64 120.41 18.32
CA ALA A 553 62.79 119.69 19.27
C ALA A 553 62.23 120.58 20.39
N LYS A 554 62.88 121.71 20.69
CA LYS A 554 62.46 122.65 21.74
C LYS A 554 61.63 123.82 21.20
N SER A 555 61.66 124.07 19.89
CA SER A 555 60.81 125.04 19.22
C SER A 555 59.34 124.66 19.33
N GLU A 556 58.49 125.68 19.42
CA GLU A 556 57.05 125.50 19.42
C GLU A 556 56.57 125.34 17.98
N ILE A 557 55.51 124.56 17.77
CA ILE A 557 54.94 124.36 16.43
C ILE A 557 54.47 125.68 15.82
N GLY A 558 54.00 126.63 16.66
CA GLY A 558 53.62 127.98 16.25
C GLY A 558 54.75 128.74 15.54
N ASP A 559 56.02 128.43 15.81
CA ASP A 559 57.17 129.07 15.17
C ASP A 559 57.27 128.71 13.68
N LEU A 560 56.72 127.57 13.27
CA LEU A 560 56.76 127.10 11.88
C LEU A 560 55.73 127.81 10.98
N LYS A 561 54.75 128.50 11.56
CA LYS A 561 53.63 129.14 10.84
C LYS A 561 52.94 128.20 9.85
N LEU A 562 52.87 126.91 10.18
CA LEU A 562 52.18 125.91 9.39
C LEU A 562 50.69 125.95 9.71
N ASP A 563 49.87 126.15 8.69
CA ASP A 563 48.42 126.13 8.82
C ASP A 563 47.89 124.81 8.22
N LEU A 564 47.13 124.05 9.02
CA LEU A 564 46.55 122.79 8.56
C LEU A 564 45.42 123.09 7.58
N LYS A 565 45.67 122.92 6.28
CA LYS A 565 44.62 123.11 5.29
C LYS A 565 43.66 121.93 5.32
N GLN A 566 42.41 122.18 5.68
CA GLN A 566 41.34 121.17 5.71
C GLN A 566 41.23 120.38 4.39
N GLN A 567 41.45 121.03 3.25
CA GLN A 567 41.42 120.39 1.94
C GLN A 567 42.56 119.36 1.75
N GLU A 568 43.73 119.60 2.34
CA GLU A 568 44.87 118.66 2.27
C GLU A 568 44.62 117.45 3.18
N VAL A 569 44.05 117.65 4.37
CA VAL A 569 43.60 116.55 5.25
C VAL A 569 42.52 115.72 4.55
N ARG A 570 41.54 116.37 3.91
CA ARG A 570 40.47 115.67 3.20
C ARG A 570 41.00 114.87 2.02
N SER A 571 41.90 115.44 1.23
CA SER A 571 42.57 114.71 0.16
C SER A 571 43.42 113.54 0.68
N MET A 572 44.07 113.69 1.84
CA MET A 572 44.80 112.60 2.48
C MET A 572 43.86 111.47 2.91
N VAL A 573 42.69 111.78 3.47
CA VAL A 573 41.67 110.78 3.84
C VAL A 573 41.10 110.09 2.60
N ASP A 574 40.76 110.85 1.55
CA ASP A 574 40.26 110.28 0.29
C ASP A 574 41.32 109.35 -0.34
N ASN A 575 42.59 109.78 -0.40
CA ASN A 575 43.70 108.94 -0.89
C ASN A 575 43.95 107.69 -0.02
N LEU A 576 43.72 107.78 1.29
CA LEU A 576 43.85 106.65 2.21
C LEU A 576 42.70 105.65 2.02
N LEU A 577 41.48 106.11 1.80
CA LEU A 577 40.31 105.26 1.54
C LEU A 577 40.34 104.63 0.14
N ASP A 578 40.89 105.34 -0.84
CA ASP A 578 41.11 104.84 -2.20
C ASP A 578 42.34 103.93 -2.31
N ASN A 579 43.16 103.85 -1.26
CA ASN A 579 44.33 102.97 -1.23
C ASN A 579 43.89 101.49 -1.26
N PRO A 580 44.29 100.71 -2.29
CA PRO A 580 43.94 99.30 -2.39
C PRO A 580 44.35 98.45 -1.18
N GLU A 581 45.44 98.82 -0.49
CA GLU A 581 45.89 98.12 0.73
C GLU A 581 44.93 98.33 1.90
N VAL A 582 44.32 99.51 2.03
CA VAL A 582 43.29 99.76 3.06
C VAL A 582 42.05 98.91 2.77
N GLY A 583 41.65 98.79 1.49
CA GLY A 583 40.59 97.88 1.07
C GLY A 583 40.85 96.42 1.45
N LYS A 584 42.08 95.92 1.24
CA LYS A 584 42.49 94.56 1.66
C LYS A 584 42.44 94.38 3.18
N GLN A 585 42.90 95.37 3.96
CA GLN A 585 42.83 95.31 5.42
C GLN A 585 41.39 95.30 5.92
N ILE A 586 40.48 96.04 5.29
CA ILE A 586 39.05 95.99 5.59
C ILE A 586 38.48 94.59 5.34
N GLU A 587 38.85 93.92 4.24
CA GLU A 587 38.42 92.54 3.96
C GLU A 587 38.94 91.53 5.00
N ILE A 588 40.19 91.69 5.47
CA ILE A 588 40.76 90.87 6.54
C ILE A 588 39.98 91.07 7.84
N ILE A 589 39.71 92.33 8.23
CA ILE A 589 38.94 92.65 9.43
C ILE A 589 37.52 92.09 9.33
N SER A 590 36.88 92.25 8.18
CA SER A 590 35.51 91.78 7.93
C SER A 590 35.41 90.25 8.02
N THR A 591 36.40 89.55 7.46
CA THR A 591 36.52 88.09 7.58
C THR A 591 36.73 87.68 9.04
N GLY A 592 37.59 88.37 9.78
CA GLY A 592 37.80 88.12 11.21
C GLY A 592 36.56 88.35 12.07
N ILE A 593 35.75 89.38 11.74
CA ILE A 593 34.44 89.61 12.38
C ILE A 593 33.49 88.44 12.09
N LEU A 594 33.43 87.98 10.84
CA LEU A 594 32.59 86.85 10.47
C LEU A 594 33.01 85.57 11.18
N ASP A 595 34.31 85.27 11.22
CA ASP A 595 34.85 84.10 11.89
C ASP A 595 34.47 84.13 13.38
N TYR A 596 34.62 85.29 14.04
CA TYR A 596 34.18 85.45 15.43
C TYR A 596 32.68 85.18 15.61
N LEU A 597 31.83 85.73 14.74
CA LEU A 597 30.38 85.49 14.80
C LEU A 597 30.05 84.01 14.54
N LEU A 598 30.76 83.35 13.63
CA LEU A 598 30.53 81.93 13.36
C LEU A 598 30.96 81.04 14.53
N GLU A 599 31.98 81.40 15.29
CA GLU A 599 32.42 80.62 16.47
C GLU A 599 31.44 80.70 17.66
N VAL A 600 30.51 81.65 17.67
CA VAL A 600 29.50 81.75 18.74
C VAL A 600 28.51 80.57 18.66
N LYS A 601 28.23 79.98 19.83
CA LYS A 601 27.23 78.90 19.98
C LYS A 601 25.85 79.35 19.53
N LEU A 602 25.13 78.46 18.85
CA LEU A 602 23.76 78.71 18.39
C LEU A 602 22.83 79.13 19.54
N SER A 603 23.02 78.59 20.75
CA SER A 603 22.24 78.92 21.95
C SER A 603 22.24 80.41 22.29
N LYS A 604 23.31 81.16 22.01
CA LYS A 604 23.35 82.61 22.22
C LYS A 604 22.44 83.36 21.27
N TYR A 605 22.35 82.90 20.02
CA TYR A 605 21.43 83.48 19.03
C TYR A 605 19.98 83.12 19.34
N THR A 606 19.70 81.86 19.70
CA THR A 606 18.33 81.42 20.02
C THR A 606 17.81 82.10 21.28
N HIS A 607 18.67 82.34 22.28
CA HIS A 607 18.31 83.08 23.49
C HIS A 607 17.87 84.52 23.21
N VAL A 608 18.55 85.23 22.28
CA VAL A 608 18.14 86.59 21.85
C VAL A 608 16.76 86.58 21.19
N LEU A 609 16.39 85.47 20.53
CA LEU A 609 15.09 85.28 19.89
C LEU A 609 14.02 84.74 20.86
N GLY A 610 14.35 84.52 22.13
CA GLY A 610 13.43 83.96 23.12
C GLY A 610 13.14 82.46 22.94
N ILE A 611 14.07 81.72 22.32
CA ILE A 611 13.97 80.27 22.10
C ILE A 611 15.00 79.59 22.98
N GLU A 612 14.55 79.08 24.13
CA GLU A 612 15.41 78.36 25.07
C GLU A 612 15.40 76.86 24.78
N ASP A 613 14.23 76.30 24.47
CA ASP A 613 14.07 74.89 24.13
C ASP A 613 13.26 74.64 22.84
N LEU A 614 13.12 73.35 22.48
CA LEU A 614 12.40 72.95 21.27
C LEU A 614 10.90 73.29 21.34
N SER A 615 10.33 73.37 22.54
CA SER A 615 8.92 73.74 22.75
C SER A 615 8.70 75.21 22.40
N ASP A 616 9.62 76.10 22.76
CA ASP A 616 9.56 77.52 22.38
C ASP A 616 9.63 77.69 20.86
N LEU A 617 10.50 76.93 20.20
CA LEU A 617 10.59 76.92 18.74
C LEU A 617 9.29 76.43 18.09
N VAL A 618 8.71 75.34 18.59
CA VAL A 618 7.44 74.82 18.10
C VAL A 618 6.31 75.82 18.32
N LYS A 619 6.29 76.50 19.47
CA LYS A 619 5.31 77.55 19.77
C LYS A 619 5.44 78.76 18.84
N ALA A 620 6.66 79.15 18.47
CA ALA A 620 6.90 80.23 17.51
C ALA A 620 6.33 79.94 16.12
N PHE A 621 6.17 78.66 15.75
CA PHE A 621 5.63 78.21 14.47
C PHE A 621 4.33 77.39 14.62
N GLU A 622 3.58 77.59 15.71
CA GLU A 622 2.42 76.75 16.06
C GLU A 622 1.35 76.76 14.94
N VAL A 623 1.10 77.93 14.35
CA VAL A 623 0.11 78.12 13.28
C VAL A 623 0.53 77.38 12.02
N GLU A 624 1.78 77.51 11.61
CA GLU A 624 2.36 76.84 10.45
C GLU A 624 2.36 75.33 10.63
N ILE A 625 2.75 74.85 11.83
CA ILE A 625 2.75 73.42 12.17
C ILE A 625 1.33 72.86 12.14
N ALA A 626 0.33 73.57 12.68
CA ALA A 626 -1.06 73.14 12.64
C ALA A 626 -1.59 73.04 11.20
N LEU A 627 -1.27 74.02 10.34
CA LEU A 627 -1.67 74.01 8.92
C LEU A 627 -0.99 72.86 8.17
N LEU A 628 0.32 72.67 8.36
CA LEU A 628 1.07 71.56 7.77
C LEU A 628 0.51 70.20 8.19
N ARG A 629 0.20 70.02 9.49
CA ARG A 629 -0.41 68.79 10.00
C ARG A 629 -1.77 68.51 9.36
N LYS A 630 -2.62 69.53 9.27
CA LYS A 630 -3.94 69.40 8.64
C LYS A 630 -3.84 69.00 7.17
N GLU A 631 -2.98 69.68 6.40
CA GLU A 631 -2.75 69.37 4.99
C GLU A 631 -2.12 67.99 4.79
N LEU A 632 -1.17 67.62 5.67
CA LEU A 632 -0.54 66.29 5.64
C LEU A 632 -1.55 65.18 5.95
N ALA A 633 -2.39 65.37 6.98
CA ALA A 633 -3.46 64.43 7.33
C ALA A 633 -4.46 64.27 6.17
N ASN A 634 -4.89 65.37 5.56
CA ASN A 634 -5.78 65.34 4.39
C ASN A 634 -5.14 64.61 3.20
N SER A 635 -3.87 64.90 2.91
CA SER A 635 -3.12 64.26 1.82
C SER A 635 -2.97 62.75 2.05
N ILE A 636 -2.65 62.33 3.27
CA ILE A 636 -2.56 60.90 3.64
C ILE A 636 -3.93 60.23 3.54
N TYR A 637 -5.00 60.85 4.05
CA TYR A 637 -6.36 60.31 3.97
C TYR A 637 -6.81 60.06 2.52
N HIS A 638 -6.65 61.05 1.64
CA HIS A 638 -7.04 60.92 0.23
C HIS A 638 -6.16 59.94 -0.56
N LYS A 639 -4.93 59.68 -0.12
CA LYS A 639 -3.99 58.77 -0.79
C LYS A 639 -3.73 57.48 -0.01
N GLN A 640 -4.53 57.17 1.01
CA GLN A 640 -4.27 56.08 1.95
C GLN A 640 -4.09 54.73 1.25
N GLU A 641 -4.94 54.44 0.26
CA GLU A 641 -4.88 53.20 -0.51
C GLU A 641 -3.61 53.14 -1.36
N LYS A 642 -3.26 54.25 -2.01
CA LYS A 642 -2.04 54.35 -2.81
C LYS A 642 -0.77 54.20 -1.95
N ILE A 643 -0.74 54.87 -0.79
CA ILE A 643 0.37 54.76 0.17
C ILE A 643 0.48 53.32 0.68
N THR A 644 -0.66 52.72 1.02
CA THR A 644 -0.72 51.32 1.46
C THR A 644 -0.16 50.39 0.40
N ASN A 645 -0.63 50.48 -0.84
CA ASN A 645 -0.19 49.59 -1.93
C ASN A 645 1.30 49.76 -2.25
N ILE A 646 1.79 51.01 -2.33
CA ILE A 646 3.23 51.26 -2.59
C ILE A 646 4.08 50.68 -1.46
N THR A 647 3.68 50.91 -0.21
CA THR A 647 4.45 50.49 0.97
C THR A 647 4.40 48.97 1.14
N SER A 648 3.24 48.34 1.00
CA SER A 648 3.09 46.89 1.10
C SER A 648 3.88 46.18 -0.01
N ASN A 649 3.89 46.73 -1.23
CA ASN A 649 4.68 46.18 -2.33
C ASN A 649 6.18 46.34 -2.13
N LEU A 650 6.62 47.46 -1.54
CA LEU A 650 8.03 47.67 -1.20
C LEU A 650 8.48 46.68 -0.11
N VAL A 651 7.67 46.49 0.93
CA VAL A 651 7.95 45.50 1.99
C VAL A 651 7.94 44.08 1.42
N LEU A 652 6.96 43.75 0.58
CA LEU A 652 6.91 42.45 -0.11
C LEU A 652 8.17 42.23 -0.93
N LYS A 653 8.62 43.22 -1.71
CA LYS A 653 9.85 43.13 -2.49
C LYS A 653 11.07 42.87 -1.59
N ILE A 654 11.19 43.59 -0.47
CA ILE A 654 12.27 43.36 0.50
C ILE A 654 12.22 41.93 1.05
N ILE A 655 11.03 41.43 1.42
CA ILE A 655 10.86 40.06 1.90
C ILE A 655 11.23 39.05 0.80
N THR A 656 10.84 39.31 -0.44
CA THR A 656 11.18 38.47 -1.59
C THR A 656 12.70 38.40 -1.76
N ASP A 657 13.37 39.54 -1.86
CA ASP A 657 14.81 39.63 -2.13
C ASP A 657 15.67 39.07 -0.95
N LEU A 658 15.22 39.29 0.29
CA LEU A 658 15.97 38.88 1.50
C LEU A 658 15.67 37.46 1.97
N ILE A 659 14.46 36.96 1.72
CA ILE A 659 13.98 35.69 2.29
C ILE A 659 13.51 34.74 1.19
N LEU A 660 12.51 35.13 0.37
CA LEU A 660 11.85 34.15 -0.51
C LEU A 660 12.77 33.66 -1.63
N ASP A 661 13.58 34.53 -2.20
CA ASP A 661 14.49 34.19 -3.31
C ASP A 661 15.83 33.63 -2.82
N LYS A 662 16.02 33.47 -1.50
CA LYS A 662 17.20 32.79 -0.96
C LYS A 662 17.10 31.28 -1.19
N PRO A 663 18.20 30.63 -1.61
CA PRO A 663 18.22 29.18 -1.78
C PRO A 663 18.08 28.48 -0.42
N LEU A 664 17.33 27.37 -0.41
CA LEU A 664 16.96 26.64 0.81
C LEU A 664 18.18 26.18 1.60
N ASN A 665 19.24 25.74 0.92
CA ASN A 665 20.48 25.30 1.54
C ASN A 665 21.22 26.39 2.34
N LYS A 666 21.06 27.67 1.99
CA LYS A 666 21.62 28.78 2.77
C LYS A 666 20.81 29.05 4.03
N MET A 667 19.49 28.84 3.98
CA MET A 667 18.59 29.04 5.11
C MET A 667 18.59 27.86 6.09
N THR A 668 18.95 26.67 5.61
CA THR A 668 18.92 25.42 6.38
C THR A 668 20.31 24.85 6.67
N ALA A 669 21.38 25.61 6.42
CA ALA A 669 22.77 25.18 6.58
C ALA A 669 23.12 24.62 7.98
N GLY A 670 22.37 25.01 9.03
CA GLY A 670 22.56 24.51 10.38
C GLY A 670 21.72 23.28 10.76
N ILE A 671 20.87 22.77 9.86
CA ILE A 671 20.04 21.59 10.09
C ILE A 671 20.85 20.35 9.70
N LEU A 672 21.12 19.49 10.66
CA LEU A 672 21.85 18.25 10.42
C LEU A 672 20.90 17.13 9.98
N TYR A 673 21.45 16.08 9.35
CA TYR A 673 20.66 14.92 8.94
C TYR A 673 19.98 14.25 10.14
N GLU A 674 20.67 14.19 11.29
CA GLU A 674 20.17 13.60 12.53
C GLU A 674 18.92 14.31 13.07
N ASP A 675 18.83 15.65 12.90
CA ASP A 675 17.67 16.43 13.30
C ASP A 675 16.44 16.05 12.47
N ILE A 676 16.64 15.91 11.15
CA ILE A 676 15.59 15.50 10.22
C ILE A 676 15.20 14.05 10.45
N ALA A 677 16.16 13.15 10.68
CA ALA A 677 15.91 11.75 10.98
C ALA A 677 15.04 11.62 12.24
N SER A 678 15.38 12.34 13.32
CA SER A 678 14.59 12.34 14.56
C SER A 678 13.16 12.87 14.35
N ALA A 679 13.00 13.98 13.62
CA ALA A 679 11.69 14.54 13.32
C ALA A 679 10.85 13.61 12.44
N THR A 680 11.47 13.01 11.44
CA THR A 680 10.83 12.07 10.52
C THR A 680 10.40 10.81 11.25
N GLN A 681 11.21 10.29 12.18
CA GLN A 681 10.87 9.14 13.01
C GLN A 681 9.63 9.41 13.86
N LYS A 682 9.57 10.58 14.50
CA LYS A 682 8.39 10.99 15.28
C LYS A 682 7.15 11.12 14.40
N LEU A 683 7.31 11.65 13.19
CA LEU A 683 6.22 11.79 12.22
C LEU A 683 5.70 10.43 11.76
N THR A 684 6.58 9.52 11.33
CA THR A 684 6.18 8.19 10.84
C THR A 684 5.54 7.35 11.95
N LEU A 685 6.06 7.42 13.19
CA LEU A 685 5.43 6.81 14.37
C LEU A 685 4.04 7.40 14.65
N SER A 686 3.91 8.73 14.65
CA SER A 686 2.61 9.39 14.87
C SER A 686 1.60 9.03 13.79
N LEU A 687 2.04 8.89 12.53
CA LEU A 687 1.20 8.46 11.43
C LEU A 687 0.78 6.99 11.58
N TYR A 688 1.68 6.11 12.02
CA TYR A 688 1.41 4.69 12.29
C TYR A 688 0.38 4.50 13.42
N GLU A 689 0.53 5.23 14.53
CA GLU A 689 -0.35 5.11 15.70
C GLU A 689 -1.70 5.82 15.53
N SER A 690 -1.81 6.73 14.56
CA SER A 690 -3.01 7.52 14.30
C SER A 690 -4.16 6.67 13.77
N GLU A 691 -5.25 6.63 14.54
CA GLU A 691 -6.51 5.97 14.15
C GLU A 691 -7.09 6.55 12.86
N ALA A 692 -6.97 7.87 12.66
CA ALA A 692 -7.39 8.54 11.43
C ALA A 692 -6.57 8.08 10.23
N THR A 693 -5.26 7.84 10.40
CA THR A 693 -4.39 7.32 9.34
C THR A 693 -4.79 5.90 8.99
N ARG A 694 -4.90 5.01 9.99
CA ARG A 694 -5.34 3.61 9.79
C ARG A 694 -6.67 3.55 9.04
N LYS A 695 -7.67 4.33 9.47
CA LYS A 695 -8.98 4.39 8.80
C LYS A 695 -8.88 4.85 7.34
N ASN A 696 -8.03 5.83 7.04
CA ASN A 696 -7.86 6.35 5.68
C ASN A 696 -7.05 5.38 4.80
N VAL A 697 -6.03 4.72 5.35
CA VAL A 697 -5.27 3.65 4.67
C VAL A 697 -6.20 2.50 4.30
N ASN A 698 -7.02 2.02 5.24
CA ASN A 698 -7.98 0.95 4.97
C ASN A 698 -9.00 1.36 3.91
N LYS A 699 -9.53 2.60 3.95
CA LYS A 699 -10.41 3.12 2.89
C LYS A 699 -9.73 3.19 1.52
N PHE A 700 -8.46 3.57 1.48
CA PHE A 700 -7.69 3.63 0.24
C PHE A 700 -7.46 2.23 -0.33
N ILE A 701 -7.09 1.27 0.51
CA ILE A 701 -6.94 -0.14 0.14
C ILE A 701 -8.27 -0.70 -0.34
N MET A 702 -9.38 -0.48 0.38
CA MET A 702 -10.71 -0.92 -0.03
C MET A 702 -11.10 -0.37 -1.40
N ALA A 703 -10.84 0.92 -1.66
CA ALA A 703 -11.11 1.52 -2.98
C ALA A 703 -10.27 0.87 -4.08
N LEU A 704 -8.98 0.62 -3.83
CA LEU A 704 -8.09 -0.06 -4.77
C LEU A 704 -8.51 -1.51 -5.05
N LEU A 705 -8.76 -2.30 -4.00
CA LEU A 705 -9.16 -3.70 -4.16
C LEU A 705 -10.50 -3.82 -4.91
N LYS A 706 -11.43 -2.89 -4.69
CA LYS A 706 -12.71 -2.87 -5.40
C LYS A 706 -12.57 -2.66 -6.91
N ASP A 707 -11.62 -1.83 -7.35
CA ASP A 707 -11.43 -1.50 -8.77
C ASP A 707 -10.45 -2.48 -9.47
N GLU A 708 -9.45 -3.01 -8.75
CA GLU A 708 -8.40 -3.90 -9.29
C GLU A 708 -8.72 -5.39 -9.18
N ILE A 709 -9.20 -5.86 -8.03
CA ILE A 709 -9.38 -7.30 -7.75
C ILE A 709 -10.72 -7.80 -8.29
N LYS A 710 -11.81 -7.02 -8.19
CA LYS A 710 -13.12 -7.42 -8.73
C LYS A 710 -13.14 -7.50 -10.28
N ALA A 711 -12.16 -6.90 -10.95
CA ALA A 711 -12.00 -6.98 -12.40
C ALA A 711 -11.04 -8.08 -12.86
N LYS A 712 -10.40 -8.80 -11.93
CA LYS A 712 -9.40 -9.82 -12.21
C LYS A 712 -9.91 -11.20 -11.78
N ASN A 713 -9.88 -12.13 -12.73
CA ASN A 713 -10.15 -13.55 -12.50
C ASN A 713 -9.20 -14.15 -11.44
N LEU A 714 -9.64 -15.21 -10.77
CA LEU A 714 -8.88 -15.95 -9.76
C LEU A 714 -7.47 -16.36 -10.26
N ASN A 715 -7.32 -16.65 -11.56
CA ASN A 715 -6.06 -17.04 -12.19
C ASN A 715 -5.00 -15.94 -12.30
N LYS A 716 -5.39 -14.68 -12.10
CA LYS A 716 -4.45 -13.54 -12.05
C LYS A 716 -3.99 -13.21 -10.64
N LEU A 717 -4.57 -13.86 -9.62
CA LEU A 717 -4.34 -13.56 -8.21
C LEU A 717 -3.59 -14.66 -7.46
N MET A 718 -3.59 -15.90 -7.99
CA MET A 718 -2.92 -17.04 -7.37
C MET A 718 -2.30 -17.95 -8.43
N ASP A 719 -1.27 -18.71 -8.04
CA ASP A 719 -0.69 -19.74 -8.91
C ASP A 719 -1.68 -20.91 -9.07
N PHE A 720 -2.27 -21.01 -10.26
CA PHE A 720 -3.19 -22.08 -10.62
C PHE A 720 -2.53 -23.46 -10.64
N THR A 721 -1.21 -23.52 -10.72
CA THR A 721 -0.44 -24.76 -10.62
C THR A 721 -0.49 -25.31 -9.20
N GLU A 722 -0.26 -24.47 -8.19
CA GLU A 722 -0.35 -24.86 -6.78
C GLU A 722 -1.80 -25.15 -6.38
N LEU A 723 -2.75 -24.34 -6.85
CA LEU A 723 -4.18 -24.58 -6.64
C LEU A 723 -4.61 -25.94 -7.23
N ASN A 724 -4.08 -26.32 -8.39
CA ASN A 724 -4.31 -27.65 -8.99
C ASN A 724 -3.83 -28.79 -8.11
N GLN A 725 -2.62 -28.64 -7.57
CA GLN A 725 -2.03 -29.65 -6.70
C GLN A 725 -2.85 -29.79 -5.42
N GLY A 726 -3.25 -28.66 -4.81
CA GLY A 726 -4.13 -28.64 -3.65
C GLY A 726 -5.51 -29.26 -3.93
N LEU A 727 -6.16 -28.87 -5.03
CA LEU A 727 -7.44 -29.45 -5.47
C LEU A 727 -7.33 -30.95 -5.72
N ASN A 728 -6.27 -31.40 -6.40
CA ASN A 728 -6.03 -32.82 -6.62
C ASN A 728 -5.84 -33.57 -5.29
N MET A 729 -5.12 -33.00 -4.32
CA MET A 729 -5.00 -33.59 -2.98
C MET A 729 -6.34 -33.64 -2.24
N VAL A 730 -7.15 -32.59 -2.30
CA VAL A 730 -8.48 -32.55 -1.68
C VAL A 730 -9.39 -33.58 -2.33
N ILE A 731 -9.46 -33.63 -3.67
CA ILE A 731 -10.24 -34.64 -4.41
C ILE A 731 -9.77 -36.04 -4.03
N GLN A 732 -8.46 -36.30 -3.97
CA GLN A 732 -7.94 -37.61 -3.55
C GLN A 732 -8.28 -37.93 -2.09
N ASN A 733 -8.23 -36.96 -1.18
CA ASN A 733 -8.57 -37.18 0.23
C ASN A 733 -10.07 -37.40 0.43
N LEU A 734 -10.91 -36.66 -0.29
CA LEU A 734 -12.37 -36.86 -0.31
C LEU A 734 -12.72 -38.26 -0.83
N LEU A 735 -12.07 -38.70 -1.92
CA LEU A 735 -12.28 -40.04 -2.49
C LEU A 735 -11.68 -41.16 -1.63
N LYS A 736 -10.69 -40.88 -0.77
CA LYS A 736 -10.16 -41.86 0.20
C LYS A 736 -11.05 -42.02 1.43
N ASN A 737 -11.87 -41.03 1.75
CA ASN A 737 -12.82 -41.10 2.86
C ASN A 737 -14.05 -41.90 2.44
N GLU A 738 -14.15 -43.15 2.91
CA GLU A 738 -15.24 -44.09 2.58
C GLU A 738 -16.61 -43.49 2.88
N GLU A 739 -16.81 -42.89 4.07
CA GLU A 739 -18.09 -42.33 4.49
C GLU A 739 -18.55 -41.17 3.60
N MET A 740 -17.62 -40.32 3.18
CA MET A 740 -17.93 -39.15 2.35
C MET A 740 -18.15 -39.52 0.88
N ALA A 741 -17.38 -40.49 0.37
CA ALA A 741 -17.60 -41.05 -0.97
C ALA A 741 -18.95 -41.78 -1.05
N GLU A 742 -19.32 -42.54 -0.01
CA GLU A 742 -20.62 -43.16 0.12
C GLU A 742 -21.75 -42.12 0.15
N GLN A 743 -21.62 -41.03 0.92
CA GLN A 743 -22.63 -39.96 0.95
C GLN A 743 -22.84 -39.30 -0.41
N ILE A 744 -21.76 -38.91 -1.11
CA ILE A 744 -21.84 -38.28 -2.43
C ILE A 744 -22.51 -39.19 -3.46
N LEU A 745 -22.27 -40.51 -3.39
CA LEU A 745 -22.83 -41.48 -4.32
C LEU A 745 -24.24 -41.96 -3.92
N ALA A 746 -24.55 -41.98 -2.62
CA ALA A 746 -25.86 -42.36 -2.09
C ALA A 746 -26.92 -41.26 -2.28
N GLU A 747 -26.55 -39.98 -2.19
CA GLU A 747 -27.46 -38.84 -2.41
C GLU A 747 -28.08 -38.85 -3.82
N GLN A 748 -27.41 -39.48 -4.78
CA GLN A 748 -27.85 -39.45 -6.17
C GLN A 748 -29.03 -40.39 -6.45
N LYS A 749 -29.32 -41.41 -5.62
CA LYS A 749 -30.34 -42.48 -5.90
C LYS A 749 -30.22 -43.18 -7.26
N ILE A 750 -29.22 -42.85 -8.07
CA ILE A 750 -29.07 -43.30 -9.46
C ILE A 750 -28.87 -44.81 -9.53
N ILE A 751 -28.09 -45.40 -8.62
CA ILE A 751 -27.70 -46.83 -8.70
C ILE A 751 -28.87 -47.77 -8.36
N PRO A 752 -29.66 -47.56 -7.28
CA PRO A 752 -30.88 -48.33 -7.03
C PRO A 752 -31.87 -48.28 -8.20
N ASP A 753 -32.10 -47.10 -8.79
CA ASP A 753 -32.99 -46.93 -9.94
C ASP A 753 -32.44 -47.64 -11.19
N LEU A 754 -31.12 -47.56 -11.43
CA LEU A 754 -30.48 -48.27 -12.55
C LEU A 754 -30.57 -49.80 -12.39
N LEU A 755 -30.37 -50.32 -11.17
CA LEU A 755 -30.43 -51.75 -10.87
C LEU A 755 -31.85 -52.32 -11.06
N LEU A 756 -32.89 -51.52 -10.75
CA LEU A 756 -34.29 -51.86 -11.02
C LEU A 756 -34.62 -51.82 -12.52
N ASP A 757 -34.04 -50.88 -13.26
CA ASP A 757 -34.27 -50.70 -14.69
C ASP A 757 -33.46 -51.67 -15.58
N LEU A 758 -32.41 -52.32 -15.07
CA LEU A 758 -31.52 -53.21 -15.85
C LEU A 758 -32.29 -54.36 -16.55
N ASN A 759 -33.28 -54.95 -15.89
CA ASN A 759 -34.10 -56.00 -16.52
C ASN A 759 -35.02 -55.44 -17.61
N TYR A 760 -35.27 -54.13 -17.67
CA TYR A 760 -36.10 -53.51 -18.71
C TYR A 760 -35.26 -52.82 -19.80
N ALA A 761 -34.01 -52.45 -19.48
CA ALA A 761 -33.11 -51.75 -20.37
C ALA A 761 -32.40 -52.64 -21.41
N CYS A 762 -32.30 -53.96 -21.16
CA CYS A 762 -31.67 -54.90 -22.08
C CYS A 762 -32.69 -55.58 -23.02
N GLU A 763 -32.34 -55.71 -24.30
CA GLU A 763 -33.11 -56.51 -25.27
C GLU A 763 -33.11 -57.99 -24.89
N SER A 764 -34.15 -58.73 -25.29
CA SER A 764 -34.33 -60.15 -24.95
C SER A 764 -33.13 -61.01 -25.37
N GLU A 765 -32.53 -60.74 -26.53
CA GLU A 765 -31.36 -61.47 -27.04
C GLU A 765 -30.12 -61.29 -26.15
N SER A 766 -29.92 -60.08 -25.61
CA SER A 766 -28.83 -59.80 -24.67
C SER A 766 -29.06 -60.49 -23.32
N LYS A 767 -30.32 -60.56 -22.87
CA LYS A 767 -30.71 -61.27 -21.64
C LYS A 767 -30.50 -62.77 -21.78
N ASP A 768 -30.91 -63.35 -22.91
CA ASP A 768 -30.71 -64.76 -23.23
C ASP A 768 -29.21 -65.12 -23.25
N PHE A 769 -28.36 -64.27 -23.85
CA PHE A 769 -26.91 -64.47 -23.86
C PHE A 769 -26.29 -64.41 -22.47
N VAL A 770 -26.63 -63.40 -21.66
CA VAL A 770 -26.12 -63.28 -20.29
C VAL A 770 -26.58 -64.48 -19.44
N ILE A 771 -27.85 -64.86 -19.55
CA ILE A 771 -28.40 -66.06 -18.90
C ILE A 771 -27.65 -67.31 -19.33
N GLU A 772 -27.38 -67.48 -20.61
CA GLU A 772 -26.64 -68.63 -21.12
C GLU A 772 -25.24 -68.71 -20.51
N VAL A 773 -24.49 -67.60 -20.49
CA VAL A 773 -23.15 -67.54 -19.91
C VAL A 773 -23.18 -67.86 -18.41
N VAL A 774 -24.14 -67.26 -17.69
CA VAL A 774 -24.33 -67.47 -16.26
C VAL A 774 -24.71 -68.91 -15.95
N LEU A 775 -25.72 -69.47 -16.64
CA LEU A 775 -26.15 -70.86 -16.46
C LEU A 775 -25.06 -71.86 -16.85
N LYS A 776 -24.30 -71.62 -17.94
CA LYS A 776 -23.14 -72.45 -18.29
C LYS A 776 -22.10 -72.45 -17.18
N SER A 777 -21.83 -71.29 -16.59
CA SER A 777 -20.86 -71.12 -15.50
C SER A 777 -21.34 -71.80 -14.21
N ILE A 778 -22.62 -71.66 -13.87
CA ILE A 778 -23.26 -72.34 -12.74
C ILE A 778 -23.20 -73.85 -12.93
N LEU A 779 -23.66 -74.37 -14.06
CA LEU A 779 -23.71 -75.81 -14.32
C LEU A 779 -22.31 -76.42 -14.31
N LYS A 780 -21.32 -75.70 -14.85
CA LYS A 780 -19.91 -76.11 -14.79
C LYS A 780 -19.40 -76.11 -13.35
N SER A 781 -19.69 -75.09 -12.55
CA SER A 781 -19.32 -75.04 -11.13
C SER A 781 -20.02 -76.15 -10.31
N ALA A 782 -21.29 -76.40 -10.59
CA ALA A 782 -22.07 -77.47 -9.98
C ALA A 782 -21.53 -78.85 -10.34
N GLU A 783 -21.10 -79.07 -11.59
CA GLU A 783 -20.44 -80.30 -12.05
C GLU A 783 -19.14 -80.57 -11.27
N TYR A 784 -18.30 -79.55 -11.06
CA TYR A 784 -17.07 -79.67 -10.26
C TYR A 784 -17.33 -79.94 -8.77
N ASN A 785 -18.47 -79.51 -8.25
CA ASN A 785 -18.80 -79.61 -6.82
C ASN A 785 -19.92 -80.61 -6.52
N ILE A 786 -20.39 -81.40 -7.50
CA ILE A 786 -21.61 -82.21 -7.38
C ILE A 786 -21.49 -83.22 -6.24
N ASN A 787 -20.31 -83.83 -6.05
CA ASN A 787 -20.07 -84.78 -4.97
C ASN A 787 -20.16 -84.13 -3.58
N ASN A 788 -19.67 -82.88 -3.44
CA ASN A 788 -19.74 -82.13 -2.19
C ASN A 788 -21.18 -81.64 -1.92
N ILE A 789 -21.90 -81.24 -2.97
CA ILE A 789 -23.31 -80.83 -2.88
C ILE A 789 -24.18 -82.02 -2.46
N LEU A 790 -23.96 -83.20 -3.06
CA LEU A 790 -24.71 -84.42 -2.74
C LEU A 790 -24.42 -84.91 -1.32
N GLN A 791 -23.17 -84.82 -0.82
CA GLN A 791 -22.84 -85.16 0.57
C GLN A 791 -23.45 -84.19 1.60
N ALA A 792 -23.73 -82.95 1.21
CA ALA A 792 -24.38 -81.96 2.07
C ALA A 792 -25.91 -82.12 2.13
N ILE A 793 -26.49 -82.94 1.25
CA ILE A 793 -27.92 -83.25 1.21
C ILE A 793 -28.14 -84.55 2.00
N ASP A 794 -28.86 -84.44 3.12
CA ASP A 794 -29.29 -85.58 3.94
C ASP A 794 -30.44 -86.31 3.21
N PHE A 795 -30.09 -87.18 2.25
CA PHE A 795 -31.06 -87.90 1.42
C PHE A 795 -31.96 -88.79 2.27
N GLU A 796 -31.45 -89.35 3.38
CA GLU A 796 -32.27 -90.09 4.35
C GLU A 796 -33.42 -89.21 4.86
N LYS A 797 -33.13 -88.00 5.38
CA LYS A 797 -34.18 -87.09 5.88
C LYS A 797 -35.07 -86.51 4.79
N VAL A 798 -34.52 -86.16 3.62
CA VAL A 798 -35.30 -85.58 2.52
C VAL A 798 -36.28 -86.62 1.98
N THR A 799 -35.82 -87.84 1.73
CA THR A 799 -36.66 -88.95 1.27
C THR A 799 -37.66 -89.38 2.35
N GLU A 800 -37.26 -89.43 3.62
CA GLU A 800 -38.18 -89.71 4.73
C GLU A 800 -39.30 -88.65 4.81
N LYS A 801 -38.97 -87.36 4.66
CA LYS A 801 -39.94 -86.25 4.72
C LYS A 801 -40.89 -86.26 3.53
N GLU A 802 -40.37 -86.43 2.31
CA GLU A 802 -41.19 -86.51 1.10
C GLU A 802 -42.15 -87.71 1.16
N VAL A 803 -41.65 -88.91 1.50
CA VAL A 803 -42.48 -90.12 1.58
C VAL A 803 -43.49 -90.04 2.72
N ASN A 804 -43.15 -89.43 3.85
CA ASN A 804 -44.09 -89.17 4.95
C ASN A 804 -45.21 -88.18 4.58
N ASN A 805 -44.99 -87.30 3.60
CA ASN A 805 -45.98 -86.32 3.13
C ASN A 805 -46.84 -86.83 1.98
N MET A 806 -46.48 -87.94 1.32
CA MET A 806 -47.27 -88.52 0.21
C MET A 806 -48.69 -88.93 0.64
N GLN A 807 -49.67 -88.79 -0.24
CA GLN A 807 -51.01 -89.39 0.01
C GLN A 807 -50.91 -90.92 0.02
N THR A 808 -51.89 -91.61 0.60
CA THR A 808 -51.81 -93.08 0.73
C THR A 808 -51.95 -93.77 -0.64
N GLU A 809 -52.65 -93.15 -1.59
CA GLU A 809 -52.70 -93.59 -2.99
C GLU A 809 -51.32 -93.43 -3.67
N GLU A 810 -50.61 -92.33 -3.44
CA GLU A 810 -49.27 -92.07 -4.02
C GLU A 810 -48.22 -93.09 -3.54
N ILE A 811 -48.39 -93.65 -2.33
CA ILE A 811 -47.53 -94.72 -1.80
C ILE A 811 -47.83 -96.05 -2.49
N GLU A 812 -49.11 -96.34 -2.78
CA GLU A 812 -49.48 -97.54 -3.53
C GLU A 812 -48.94 -97.47 -4.96
N ASP A 813 -49.01 -96.31 -5.62
CA ASP A 813 -48.42 -96.09 -6.94
C ASP A 813 -46.89 -96.23 -6.92
N LEU A 814 -46.23 -95.67 -5.90
CA LEU A 814 -44.79 -95.84 -5.69
C LEU A 814 -44.43 -97.32 -5.51
N PHE A 815 -45.17 -98.08 -4.70
CA PHE A 815 -44.96 -99.52 -4.53
C PHE A 815 -45.21 -100.30 -5.82
N ASN A 816 -46.27 -99.98 -6.55
CA ASN A 816 -46.59 -100.64 -7.81
C ASN A 816 -45.52 -100.37 -8.88
N SER A 817 -44.85 -99.21 -8.84
CA SER A 817 -43.78 -98.85 -9.79
C SER A 817 -42.57 -99.79 -9.75
N PHE A 818 -42.25 -100.39 -8.59
CA PHE A 818 -41.12 -101.31 -8.44
C PHE A 818 -41.50 -102.74 -8.02
N ALA A 819 -42.62 -102.94 -7.31
CA ALA A 819 -43.06 -104.25 -6.79
C ALA A 819 -44.32 -104.83 -7.48
N GLY A 820 -45.00 -104.06 -8.35
CA GLY A 820 -46.27 -104.46 -8.97
C GLY A 820 -46.19 -105.70 -9.87
N GLY A 821 -45.01 -106.06 -10.38
CA GLY A 821 -44.77 -107.33 -11.06
C GLY A 821 -44.85 -108.54 -10.12
N TYR A 822 -44.36 -108.41 -8.89
CA TYR A 822 -44.36 -109.48 -7.88
C TYR A 822 -45.74 -109.74 -7.30
N PHE A 823 -46.53 -108.67 -7.05
CA PHE A 823 -47.90 -108.80 -6.55
C PHE A 823 -48.78 -109.62 -7.49
N ARG A 824 -48.74 -109.32 -8.80
CA ARG A 824 -49.48 -110.08 -9.82
C ARG A 824 -49.08 -111.56 -9.86
N LYS A 825 -47.80 -111.87 -9.62
CA LYS A 825 -47.32 -113.25 -9.53
C LYS A 825 -47.87 -113.96 -8.28
N LEU A 826 -47.88 -113.30 -7.13
CA LEU A 826 -48.47 -113.81 -5.89
C LEU A 826 -49.98 -114.04 -5.97
N GLU A 827 -50.72 -113.17 -6.67
CA GLU A 827 -52.14 -113.38 -6.98
C GLU A 827 -52.33 -114.69 -7.74
N SER A 828 -51.54 -114.91 -8.81
CA SER A 828 -51.60 -116.13 -9.63
C SER A 828 -51.26 -117.40 -8.85
N TYR A 829 -50.38 -117.32 -7.83
CA TYR A 829 -50.07 -118.48 -6.98
C TYR A 829 -51.26 -118.96 -6.16
N GLY A 830 -52.27 -118.12 -5.93
CA GLY A 830 -53.53 -118.52 -5.31
C GLY A 830 -54.28 -119.60 -6.11
N LEU A 831 -54.09 -119.68 -7.43
CA LEU A 831 -54.70 -120.72 -8.27
C LEU A 831 -54.20 -122.13 -7.92
N PHE A 832 -53.01 -122.28 -7.34
CA PHE A 832 -52.53 -123.57 -6.82
C PHE A 832 -53.35 -124.08 -5.63
N GLY A 833 -54.21 -123.24 -5.04
CA GLY A 833 -55.22 -123.65 -4.07
C GLY A 833 -56.10 -124.79 -4.57
N GLY A 834 -56.31 -124.90 -5.88
CA GLY A 834 -57.08 -125.99 -6.50
C GLY A 834 -56.53 -127.39 -6.21
N VAL A 835 -55.22 -127.54 -5.98
CA VAL A 835 -54.58 -128.83 -5.66
C VAL A 835 -55.17 -129.41 -4.36
N PHE A 836 -55.51 -128.57 -3.39
CA PHE A 836 -56.18 -128.98 -2.15
C PHE A 836 -57.64 -129.45 -2.36
N GLY A 837 -58.24 -129.12 -3.51
CA GLY A 837 -59.57 -129.58 -3.91
C GLY A 837 -59.59 -130.91 -4.66
N LEU A 838 -58.42 -131.48 -5.01
CA LEU A 838 -58.33 -132.72 -5.80
C LEU A 838 -58.58 -133.99 -5.00
N HIS A 839 -58.16 -134.06 -3.72
CA HIS A 839 -58.41 -135.20 -2.84
C HIS A 839 -57.99 -134.90 -1.38
N TYR A 840 -58.78 -135.30 -0.39
CA TYR A 840 -58.51 -134.98 1.04
C TYR A 840 -57.11 -135.42 1.52
N GLY A 841 -56.62 -136.57 1.04
CA GLY A 841 -55.31 -137.10 1.39
C GLY A 841 -54.14 -136.31 0.80
N ILE A 842 -54.32 -135.69 -0.37
CA ILE A 842 -53.32 -134.81 -0.97
C ILE A 842 -53.26 -133.52 -0.15
N SER A 843 -54.41 -132.99 0.27
CA SER A 843 -54.50 -131.78 1.09
C SER A 843 -53.75 -131.90 2.42
N ILE A 844 -53.80 -133.07 3.08
CA ILE A 844 -53.07 -133.32 4.33
C ILE A 844 -51.56 -133.42 4.10
N VAL A 845 -51.12 -134.08 3.01
CA VAL A 845 -49.69 -134.19 2.67
C VAL A 845 -49.12 -132.83 2.26
N SER A 846 -49.88 -132.06 1.47
CA SER A 846 -49.51 -130.70 1.09
C SER A 846 -49.44 -129.76 2.29
N PHE A 847 -50.33 -129.90 3.29
CA PHE A 847 -50.27 -129.10 4.53
C PHE A 847 -49.05 -129.41 5.40
N TYR A 848 -48.45 -130.60 5.28
CA TYR A 848 -47.21 -130.95 5.99
C TYR A 848 -45.93 -130.53 5.24
N LEU A 849 -46.03 -130.17 3.95
CA LEU A 849 -44.92 -129.82 3.07
C LEU A 849 -44.81 -128.30 2.78
N ILE A 850 -45.76 -127.51 3.25
CA ILE A 850 -45.86 -126.04 3.11
C ILE A 850 -45.67 -125.42 4.49
#